data_AF-A0A3C0VIA5-F1
#
_entry.id   AF-A0A3C0VIA5-F1
#
_cell.length_a   1.000
_cell.length_b   1.000
_cell.length_c   1.000
_cell.angle_alpha   90.00
_cell.angle_beta   90.00
_cell.angle_gamma   90.00
#
_symmetry.space_group_name_H-M   'P 1'
#
loop_
_entity.id
_entity.type
_entity.pdbx_description
1 polymer ?
#
loop_
_entity_poly.entity_id
_entity_poly.type
_entity_poly.pdbx_seq_one_letter_code
_entity_poly.pdbx_strand_id
1 'polypeptide(L)'
;MRRAVVLVIAFVCWGEARAGEEPLVVTADLTLPEGAVLRAPLVIAADNVTVEGNGAVIEGPGKAGDPASFRGAGIRAEGRSFVRIRNLKVRGFESGLVAKNGKGWCLERCDFSNNYHDPDYDWGDYKRVGGIILTGISESVIRECRANSVWNGLDLRECSGNLIEKNDFSHCSNVCLKLWTACRNTVRDNDLSYGLRISPGEVHARDSTSVLIESGSDDNRFERNDVTHGGDGIFIRVLNGWTSRRNVFIENDCSYANNNGFEAWSPDNTYIRNKANWCSYGFWLGGSDHTVLIENEAGYNGMGFRNAPEGDFNHGGIVIVHGTGTHSVIEGNWCHHNAGAGIVVRGDLGTRGAKWKMHHLIMQSNRLEANRWGIFARFTDWLDLAGNTYLGNEVDEFFEDVTNLARRPGDPEGRPAPKAVLEGPELVKVGERAVYDVAKSEDAAGRPLAFRWDAGGVEYTAARVEHAFPAPGFHRVGVTVTNGFLAGLAFKDVYAVADVDELATEGHASQWGWAMGSGDDGAGRVELSDDAVALCGKTSVRMRPSPHTGGSVTAFFPGTKNAAWDLAGKTRLVFWLKFENENIGGFGGPNPIVRLHAREAAYTYLPALAHQPRNLLGDFPYSEARHGWLRIVMPLGASEDWIRTEDVAGGASLHVDNGLVFRTFTAPFETQGSSSMVSGGDLLFCATLDGEALFASPDGREWTERTGPAEGLGCDGAAWNNGMLAYRAGPEGGGHLYLRHTAPERDEFGQNPAKLVAYDIAADKWSWLPTAATMGHGAAVAGDHLFGLAHAVMGNYGGPLCRVDLRALAPFDERSEFSGIKGDTAPWLSRAAQLALADGKIYGIKNDWTTPQPADKEKCGDRLYCFDPKDYAPSRFAGGNRWDEKKWRVEHTPAVDLGALPFEVGHGAALAVLPPAWSPAVGARGGLFILAGESPSDHEGFGAPSSLYAIYDIARGAFTVGRLPAETASGTSAAFHKGKVYVKRGGVHFGPHNREVWEVAPAAAGEAAALEAQARRQRMSLARVEYLSIQLEAAGGEPFSVWLDGMAFE
;
A
#
# COMPACT_ATOMS: atom_id res chain seq x y z
N MET A 1 -20.56 -68.78 -34.36
CA MET A 1 -21.55 -68.65 -33.27
C MET A 1 -21.25 -67.39 -32.49
N ARG A 2 -22.12 -66.38 -32.64
CA ARG A 2 -22.09 -65.10 -31.90
C ARG A 2 -22.71 -65.32 -30.52
N ARG A 3 -22.13 -64.75 -29.47
CA ARG A 3 -22.88 -64.40 -28.25
C ARG A 3 -22.76 -62.89 -28.06
N ALA A 4 -23.91 -62.25 -28.22
CA ALA A 4 -24.13 -60.83 -28.09
C ALA A 4 -24.08 -60.43 -26.61
N VAL A 5 -23.37 -59.36 -26.30
CA VAL A 5 -23.63 -58.53 -25.12
C VAL A 5 -24.42 -57.34 -25.63
N VAL A 6 -25.63 -57.20 -25.09
CA VAL A 6 -26.63 -56.20 -25.48
C VAL A 6 -26.19 -54.86 -24.89
N LEU A 7 -25.88 -53.91 -25.79
CA LEU A 7 -25.71 -52.50 -25.47
C LEU A 7 -27.11 -51.92 -25.25
N VAL A 8 -27.44 -51.54 -24.02
CA VAL A 8 -28.67 -50.80 -23.71
C VAL A 8 -28.44 -49.35 -24.12
N ILE A 9 -28.89 -48.99 -25.33
CA ILE A 9 -29.07 -47.60 -25.75
C ILE A 9 -30.36 -47.14 -25.09
N ALA A 10 -30.25 -46.39 -23.99
CA ALA A 10 -31.37 -45.65 -23.44
C ALA A 10 -31.60 -44.41 -24.33
N PHE A 11 -32.62 -44.48 -25.19
CA PHE A 11 -33.22 -43.29 -25.77
C PHE A 11 -33.94 -42.52 -24.65
N VAL A 12 -33.26 -41.56 -24.04
CA VAL A 12 -33.92 -40.57 -23.19
C VAL A 12 -34.63 -39.59 -24.13
N CYS A 13 -35.95 -39.46 -24.00
CA CYS A 13 -36.72 -38.43 -24.70
C CYS A 13 -36.32 -37.06 -24.13
N TRP A 14 -35.80 -36.18 -24.99
CA TRP A 14 -35.42 -34.81 -24.64
C TRP A 14 -36.70 -33.96 -24.49
N GLY A 15 -37.23 -33.90 -23.28
CA GLY A 15 -38.22 -32.91 -22.89
C GLY A 15 -37.54 -31.62 -22.42
N GLU A 16 -38.19 -30.48 -22.60
CA GLU A 16 -37.73 -29.18 -22.11
C GLU A 16 -37.57 -29.20 -20.58
N ALA A 17 -36.34 -29.37 -20.11
CA ALA A 17 -36.00 -29.37 -18.69
C ALA A 17 -35.84 -27.95 -18.12
N ARG A 18 -36.03 -27.79 -16.81
CA ARG A 18 -35.91 -26.53 -16.04
C ARG A 18 -34.58 -26.47 -15.27
N ALA A 19 -34.16 -25.27 -14.85
CA ALA A 19 -32.97 -25.07 -14.01
C ALA A 19 -33.04 -25.89 -12.69
N GLY A 20 -32.01 -26.70 -12.40
CA GLY A 20 -31.91 -27.55 -11.21
C GLY A 20 -31.60 -29.05 -11.43
N GLU A 21 -31.20 -29.48 -12.64
CA GLU A 21 -30.84 -30.89 -12.88
C GLU A 21 -29.49 -31.28 -12.25
N GLU A 22 -29.39 -32.54 -11.80
CA GLU A 22 -28.13 -33.12 -11.30
C GLU A 22 -27.04 -33.08 -12.38
N PRO A 23 -25.78 -32.79 -12.03
CA PRO A 23 -24.69 -32.74 -12.99
C PRO A 23 -24.48 -34.08 -13.71
N LEU A 24 -24.20 -34.05 -15.01
CA LEU A 24 -23.79 -35.23 -15.75
C LEU A 24 -22.33 -35.56 -15.41
N VAL A 25 -22.13 -36.67 -14.69
CA VAL A 25 -20.80 -37.13 -14.27
C VAL A 25 -20.14 -37.96 -15.37
N VAL A 26 -19.02 -37.48 -15.89
CA VAL A 26 -18.26 -38.11 -16.97
C VAL A 26 -17.15 -38.97 -16.39
N THR A 27 -17.28 -40.29 -16.50
CA THR A 27 -16.32 -41.29 -16.00
C THR A 27 -15.63 -42.10 -17.09
N ALA A 28 -16.04 -41.93 -18.34
CA ALA A 28 -15.48 -42.54 -19.54
C ALA A 28 -15.74 -41.61 -20.75
N ASP A 29 -15.18 -41.94 -21.91
CA ASP A 29 -15.40 -41.17 -23.15
C ASP A 29 -16.90 -40.91 -23.40
N LEU A 30 -17.22 -39.68 -23.75
CA LEU A 30 -18.57 -39.19 -23.95
C LEU A 30 -18.67 -38.50 -25.31
N THR A 31 -19.65 -38.91 -26.11
CA THR A 31 -20.02 -38.23 -27.35
C THR A 31 -21.43 -37.68 -27.21
N LEU A 32 -21.57 -36.35 -27.26
CA LEU A 32 -22.86 -35.69 -27.22
C LEU A 32 -23.52 -35.71 -28.61
N PRO A 33 -24.87 -35.78 -28.68
CA PRO A 33 -25.57 -35.68 -29.95
C PRO A 33 -25.32 -34.31 -30.61
N GLU A 34 -25.31 -34.29 -31.95
CA GLU A 34 -25.11 -33.06 -32.71
C GLU A 34 -26.21 -32.03 -32.40
N GLY A 35 -25.82 -30.79 -32.10
CA GLY A 35 -26.72 -29.66 -31.85
C GLY A 35 -27.57 -29.76 -30.57
N ALA A 36 -27.29 -30.73 -29.70
CA ALA A 36 -28.08 -30.95 -28.50
C ALA A 36 -27.89 -29.82 -27.46
N VAL A 37 -28.94 -29.45 -26.73
CA VAL A 37 -28.89 -28.43 -25.64
C VAL A 37 -29.14 -29.08 -24.28
N LEU A 38 -28.11 -29.21 -23.46
CA LEU A 38 -28.19 -29.76 -22.10
C LEU A 38 -28.28 -28.61 -21.10
N ARG A 39 -29.16 -28.73 -20.10
CA ARG A 39 -29.22 -27.79 -18.97
C ARG A 39 -28.49 -28.27 -17.72
N ALA A 40 -28.11 -29.54 -17.68
CA ALA A 40 -27.25 -30.10 -16.66
C ALA A 40 -25.77 -29.79 -16.95
N PRO A 41 -24.99 -29.28 -15.96
CA PRO A 41 -23.56 -29.08 -16.12
C PRO A 41 -22.79 -30.42 -16.16
N LEU A 42 -21.56 -30.40 -16.66
CA LEU A 42 -20.68 -31.58 -16.70
C LEU A 42 -19.70 -31.60 -15.53
N VAL A 43 -19.50 -32.77 -14.94
CA VAL A 43 -18.43 -33.02 -13.95
C VAL A 43 -17.50 -34.10 -14.49
N ILE A 44 -16.25 -33.75 -14.77
CA ILE A 44 -15.24 -34.71 -15.20
C ILE A 44 -14.68 -35.43 -13.96
N ALA A 45 -14.94 -36.73 -13.88
CA ALA A 45 -14.63 -37.55 -12.70
C ALA A 45 -13.56 -38.63 -12.94
N ALA A 46 -13.01 -38.72 -14.15
CA ALA A 46 -11.95 -39.66 -14.50
C ALA A 46 -10.85 -39.01 -15.36
N ASP A 47 -9.65 -39.58 -15.29
CA ASP A 47 -8.53 -39.25 -16.17
C ASP A 47 -8.69 -39.91 -17.53
N ASN A 48 -7.95 -39.43 -18.54
CA ASN A 48 -7.90 -40.04 -19.88
C ASN A 48 -9.27 -40.13 -20.57
N VAL A 49 -10.11 -39.13 -20.36
CA VAL A 49 -11.45 -39.04 -20.94
C VAL A 49 -11.47 -38.06 -22.10
N THR A 50 -12.21 -38.41 -23.16
CA THR A 50 -12.56 -37.52 -24.26
C THR A 50 -14.05 -37.18 -24.23
N VAL A 51 -14.36 -35.90 -24.20
CA VAL A 51 -15.70 -35.35 -24.43
C VAL A 51 -15.75 -34.76 -25.84
N GLU A 52 -16.44 -35.45 -26.74
CA GLU A 52 -16.75 -34.96 -28.09
C GLU A 52 -18.14 -34.32 -28.08
N GLY A 53 -18.18 -33.00 -28.24
CA GLY A 53 -19.40 -32.21 -28.15
C GLY A 53 -20.27 -32.25 -29.41
N ASN A 54 -19.71 -32.51 -30.61
CA ASN A 54 -20.43 -32.41 -31.89
C ASN A 54 -21.27 -31.12 -32.04
N GLY A 55 -20.80 -29.99 -31.50
CA GLY A 55 -21.52 -28.71 -31.52
C GLY A 55 -22.65 -28.57 -30.51
N ALA A 56 -22.80 -29.51 -29.56
CA ALA A 56 -23.75 -29.41 -28.46
C ALA A 56 -23.50 -28.16 -27.58
N VAL A 57 -24.54 -27.76 -26.85
CA VAL A 57 -24.55 -26.61 -25.94
C VAL A 57 -24.86 -27.10 -24.53
N ILE A 58 -24.02 -26.73 -23.56
CA ILE A 58 -24.35 -26.75 -22.14
C ILE A 58 -24.85 -25.34 -21.77
N GLU A 59 -26.11 -25.24 -21.33
CA GLU A 59 -26.80 -23.97 -21.10
C GLU A 59 -27.20 -23.78 -19.63
N GLY A 60 -26.59 -22.77 -19.00
CA GLY A 60 -26.89 -22.33 -17.65
C GLY A 60 -28.02 -21.30 -17.58
N PRO A 61 -28.38 -20.83 -16.36
CA PRO A 61 -29.52 -19.96 -16.12
C PRO A 61 -29.28 -18.47 -16.48
N GLY A 62 -28.04 -18.08 -16.79
CA GLY A 62 -27.63 -16.70 -17.00
C GLY A 62 -28.32 -16.01 -18.17
N LYS A 63 -28.58 -14.72 -18.01
CA LYS A 63 -29.25 -13.83 -18.96
C LYS A 63 -28.39 -12.58 -19.17
N ALA A 64 -28.20 -12.21 -20.44
CA ALA A 64 -27.50 -10.98 -20.79
C ALA A 64 -28.17 -9.76 -20.16
N GLY A 65 -27.37 -8.83 -19.63
CA GLY A 65 -27.85 -7.64 -18.92
C GLY A 65 -28.33 -7.88 -17.49
N ASP A 66 -28.27 -9.11 -16.98
CA ASP A 66 -28.56 -9.45 -15.58
C ASP A 66 -27.38 -10.25 -14.99
N PRO A 67 -26.28 -9.58 -14.57
CA PRO A 67 -25.10 -10.26 -14.00
C PRO A 67 -25.44 -11.16 -12.82
N ALA A 68 -26.48 -10.80 -12.06
CA ALA A 68 -26.97 -11.56 -10.93
C ALA A 68 -27.72 -12.84 -11.32
N SER A 69 -27.91 -13.16 -12.61
CA SER A 69 -28.55 -14.42 -13.06
C SER A 69 -27.57 -15.56 -13.33
N PHE A 70 -26.29 -15.26 -13.61
CA PHE A 70 -25.27 -16.26 -13.88
C PHE A 70 -24.93 -17.04 -12.60
N ARG A 71 -24.88 -18.38 -12.66
CA ARG A 71 -24.61 -19.23 -11.50
C ARG A 71 -23.76 -20.44 -11.86
N GLY A 72 -22.79 -20.78 -11.01
CA GLY A 72 -22.04 -22.03 -11.08
C GLY A 72 -21.14 -22.12 -12.32
N ALA A 73 -20.66 -23.34 -12.59
CA ALA A 73 -19.81 -23.61 -13.75
C ALA A 73 -20.42 -24.68 -14.66
N GLY A 74 -20.31 -24.48 -15.98
CA GLY A 74 -20.87 -25.41 -16.96
C GLY A 74 -20.09 -26.72 -17.08
N ILE A 75 -18.77 -26.67 -16.89
CA ILE A 75 -17.91 -27.85 -16.77
C ILE A 75 -17.02 -27.70 -15.53
N ARG A 76 -16.91 -28.76 -14.74
CA ARG A 76 -16.06 -28.80 -13.53
C ARG A 76 -15.15 -30.03 -13.52
N ALA A 77 -13.91 -29.84 -13.10
CA ALA A 77 -12.97 -30.93 -12.87
C ALA A 77 -11.97 -30.60 -11.76
N GLU A 78 -11.61 -31.60 -10.97
CA GLU A 78 -10.60 -31.46 -9.91
C GLU A 78 -9.79 -32.75 -9.78
N GLY A 79 -8.46 -32.62 -9.77
CA GLY A 79 -7.55 -33.76 -9.64
C GLY A 79 -7.54 -34.66 -10.87
N ARG A 80 -7.86 -34.12 -12.06
CA ARG A 80 -8.00 -34.91 -13.31
C ARG A 80 -6.96 -34.55 -14.35
N SER A 81 -6.44 -35.56 -15.05
CA SER A 81 -5.39 -35.42 -16.06
C SER A 81 -5.76 -36.09 -17.38
N PHE A 82 -5.12 -35.64 -18.45
CA PHE A 82 -5.27 -36.16 -19.82
C PHE A 82 -6.72 -36.10 -20.35
N VAL A 83 -7.46 -35.07 -19.94
CA VAL A 83 -8.83 -34.81 -20.38
C VAL A 83 -8.82 -34.07 -21.71
N ARG A 84 -9.64 -34.51 -22.65
CA ARG A 84 -9.82 -33.89 -23.97
C ARG A 84 -11.25 -33.42 -24.11
N ILE A 85 -11.48 -32.15 -24.44
CA ILE A 85 -12.81 -31.61 -24.70
C ILE A 85 -12.79 -30.93 -26.06
N ARG A 86 -13.71 -31.33 -26.94
CA ARG A 86 -13.74 -30.89 -28.33
C ARG A 86 -15.13 -30.49 -28.78
N ASN A 87 -15.20 -29.48 -29.65
CA ASN A 87 -16.41 -29.07 -30.37
C ASN A 87 -17.64 -28.87 -29.44
N LEU A 88 -17.44 -28.29 -28.26
CA LEU A 88 -18.49 -28.11 -27.24
C LEU A 88 -18.73 -26.62 -26.98
N LYS A 89 -19.98 -26.21 -26.79
CA LYS A 89 -20.36 -24.84 -26.41
C LYS A 89 -20.87 -24.80 -24.98
N VAL A 90 -20.49 -23.79 -24.19
CA VAL A 90 -20.90 -23.65 -22.80
C VAL A 90 -21.21 -22.18 -22.49
N ARG A 91 -22.45 -21.88 -22.09
CA ARG A 91 -22.92 -20.50 -21.87
C ARG A 91 -23.90 -20.38 -20.70
N GLY A 92 -24.11 -19.17 -20.20
CA GLY A 92 -25.10 -18.87 -19.16
C GLY A 92 -24.67 -19.25 -17.73
N PHE A 93 -23.38 -19.43 -17.47
CA PHE A 93 -22.82 -19.76 -16.16
C PHE A 93 -21.97 -18.61 -15.59
N GLU A 94 -21.63 -18.65 -14.30
CA GLU A 94 -20.55 -17.79 -13.78
C GLU A 94 -19.23 -18.13 -14.47
N SER A 95 -18.99 -19.41 -14.75
CA SER A 95 -17.82 -19.85 -15.50
C SER A 95 -18.15 -20.93 -16.52
N GLY A 96 -17.65 -20.81 -17.75
CA GLY A 96 -17.80 -21.87 -18.76
C GLY A 96 -17.11 -23.17 -18.33
N LEU A 97 -15.84 -23.08 -17.96
CA LEU A 97 -15.04 -24.21 -17.47
C LEU A 97 -14.27 -23.81 -16.20
N VAL A 98 -14.31 -24.68 -15.18
CA VAL A 98 -13.45 -24.59 -13.99
C VAL A 98 -12.70 -25.91 -13.81
N ALA A 99 -11.37 -25.90 -13.92
CA ALA A 99 -10.56 -27.09 -13.71
C ALA A 99 -9.40 -26.83 -12.73
N LYS A 100 -9.17 -27.79 -11.83
CA LYS A 100 -8.13 -27.71 -10.79
C LYS A 100 -7.22 -28.93 -10.77
N ASN A 101 -5.93 -28.71 -10.52
CA ASN A 101 -4.92 -29.72 -10.19
C ASN A 101 -4.87 -30.88 -11.19
N GLY A 102 -4.30 -30.64 -12.36
CA GLY A 102 -4.33 -31.58 -13.48
C GLY A 102 -3.25 -31.31 -14.51
N LYS A 103 -3.00 -32.27 -15.41
CA LYS A 103 -2.02 -32.08 -16.48
C LYS A 103 -2.44 -32.70 -17.80
N GLY A 104 -1.82 -32.26 -18.89
CA GLY A 104 -2.03 -32.84 -20.22
C GLY A 104 -3.45 -32.68 -20.76
N TRP A 105 -4.15 -31.61 -20.37
CA TRP A 105 -5.46 -31.27 -20.89
C TRP A 105 -5.39 -30.81 -22.34
N CYS A 106 -6.44 -31.07 -23.11
CA CYS A 106 -6.57 -30.62 -24.48
C CYS A 106 -7.97 -30.04 -24.71
N LEU A 107 -8.07 -28.72 -24.81
CA LEU A 107 -9.28 -28.00 -25.21
C LEU A 107 -9.13 -27.60 -26.67
N GLU A 108 -10.00 -28.11 -27.54
CA GLU A 108 -9.90 -27.85 -28.99
C GLU A 108 -11.26 -27.50 -29.57
N ARG A 109 -11.38 -26.35 -30.25
CA ARG A 109 -12.62 -25.93 -30.94
C ARG A 109 -13.85 -25.85 -30.03
N CYS A 110 -13.65 -25.41 -28.79
CA CYS A 110 -14.74 -25.16 -27.82
C CYS A 110 -15.12 -23.68 -27.76
N ASP A 111 -16.37 -23.39 -27.43
CA ASP A 111 -16.89 -22.02 -27.26
C ASP A 111 -17.43 -21.82 -25.84
N PHE A 112 -16.74 -21.00 -25.06
CA PHE A 112 -17.07 -20.63 -23.69
C PHE A 112 -17.59 -19.18 -23.59
N SER A 113 -18.15 -18.64 -24.68
CA SER A 113 -18.69 -17.28 -24.73
C SER A 113 -20.03 -17.15 -24.01
N ASN A 114 -20.43 -15.91 -23.68
CA ASN A 114 -21.71 -15.57 -23.05
C ASN A 114 -21.91 -16.22 -21.66
N ASN A 115 -20.86 -16.19 -20.85
CA ASN A 115 -20.89 -16.46 -19.42
C ASN A 115 -20.88 -15.12 -18.66
N TYR A 116 -20.66 -15.13 -17.33
CA TYR A 116 -20.70 -13.90 -16.53
C TYR A 116 -19.83 -12.79 -17.14
N HIS A 117 -20.42 -11.61 -17.26
CA HIS A 117 -19.90 -10.43 -17.94
C HIS A 117 -20.53 -9.19 -17.29
N ASP A 118 -19.72 -8.16 -17.04
CA ASP A 118 -20.16 -6.94 -16.38
C ASP A 118 -19.31 -5.73 -16.86
N PRO A 119 -19.71 -5.05 -17.95
CA PRO A 119 -18.98 -3.89 -18.46
C PRO A 119 -19.18 -2.63 -17.61
N ASP A 120 -20.15 -2.62 -16.70
CA ASP A 120 -20.46 -1.46 -15.86
C ASP A 120 -19.72 -1.51 -14.52
N TYR A 121 -19.07 -2.63 -14.18
CA TYR A 121 -18.27 -2.79 -12.97
C TYR A 121 -17.25 -1.66 -12.82
N ASP A 122 -17.08 -1.16 -11.61
CA ASP A 122 -16.22 0.01 -11.35
C ASP A 122 -14.74 -0.40 -11.29
N TRP A 123 -14.05 -0.17 -10.16
CA TRP A 123 -12.64 -0.50 -9.97
C TRP A 123 -12.43 -1.89 -9.36
N GLY A 124 -11.32 -2.53 -9.74
CA GLY A 124 -10.83 -3.78 -9.15
C GLY A 124 -11.17 -5.04 -9.94
N ASP A 125 -10.79 -6.18 -9.35
CA ASP A 125 -10.69 -7.47 -10.04
C ASP A 125 -11.94 -8.37 -9.94
N TYR A 126 -12.90 -8.00 -9.08
CA TYR A 126 -14.04 -8.84 -8.68
C TYR A 126 -13.60 -10.28 -8.31
N LYS A 127 -14.44 -11.30 -8.57
CA LYS A 127 -14.13 -12.73 -8.39
C LYS A 127 -13.47 -13.30 -9.66
N ARG A 128 -12.80 -14.44 -9.52
CA ARG A 128 -12.28 -15.24 -10.66
C ARG A 128 -13.43 -15.99 -11.36
N VAL A 129 -14.00 -15.39 -12.42
CA VAL A 129 -15.14 -15.89 -13.19
C VAL A 129 -15.00 -15.53 -14.68
N GLY A 130 -15.79 -16.14 -15.58
CA GLY A 130 -15.75 -15.85 -17.02
C GLY A 130 -15.82 -17.07 -17.94
N GLY A 131 -14.95 -17.14 -18.94
CA GLY A 131 -14.88 -18.25 -19.91
C GLY A 131 -14.25 -19.50 -19.29
N ILE A 132 -12.92 -19.46 -19.12
CA ILE A 132 -12.13 -20.62 -18.68
C ILE A 132 -11.29 -20.24 -17.45
N ILE A 133 -11.48 -20.94 -16.33
CA ILE A 133 -10.76 -20.73 -15.08
C ILE A 133 -9.96 -21.98 -14.72
N LEU A 134 -8.63 -21.86 -14.72
CA LEU A 134 -7.71 -22.96 -14.44
C LEU A 134 -6.88 -22.67 -13.18
N THR A 135 -6.68 -23.70 -12.36
CA THR A 135 -5.77 -23.65 -11.21
C THR A 135 -4.90 -24.89 -11.17
N GLY A 136 -3.57 -24.74 -11.15
CA GLY A 136 -2.67 -25.89 -11.11
C GLY A 136 -2.80 -26.82 -12.33
N ILE A 137 -3.13 -26.27 -13.50
CA ILE A 137 -3.17 -27.01 -14.78
C ILE A 137 -1.84 -26.83 -15.52
N SER A 138 -1.19 -27.94 -15.87
CA SER A 138 0.13 -27.92 -16.50
C SER A 138 0.25 -28.79 -17.75
N GLU A 139 1.28 -28.52 -18.55
CA GLU A 139 1.63 -29.32 -19.74
C GLU A 139 0.43 -29.54 -20.69
N SER A 140 -0.45 -28.54 -20.79
CA SER A 140 -1.75 -28.65 -21.48
C SER A 140 -1.81 -27.77 -22.73
N VAL A 141 -2.80 -28.04 -23.57
CA VAL A 141 -3.02 -27.35 -24.84
C VAL A 141 -4.43 -26.78 -24.89
N ILE A 142 -4.53 -25.49 -25.19
CA ILE A 142 -5.78 -24.76 -25.40
C ILE A 142 -5.68 -24.13 -26.79
N ARG A 143 -6.50 -24.60 -27.74
CA ARG A 143 -6.41 -24.14 -29.11
C ARG A 143 -7.74 -24.03 -29.83
N GLU A 144 -7.83 -23.08 -30.75
CA GLU A 144 -9.02 -22.86 -31.58
C GLU A 144 -10.29 -22.67 -30.71
N CYS A 145 -10.15 -22.23 -29.46
CA CYS A 145 -11.25 -21.98 -28.55
C CYS A 145 -11.72 -20.53 -28.60
N ARG A 146 -12.96 -20.28 -28.17
CA ARG A 146 -13.57 -18.95 -28.08
C ARG A 146 -14.07 -18.65 -26.67
N ALA A 147 -13.93 -17.41 -26.21
CA ALA A 147 -14.58 -16.91 -24.99
C ALA A 147 -14.80 -15.38 -25.08
N ASN A 148 -15.91 -14.96 -25.69
CA ASN A 148 -16.28 -13.54 -25.77
C ASN A 148 -17.49 -13.21 -24.88
N SER A 149 -17.68 -11.92 -24.59
CA SER A 149 -18.76 -11.46 -23.72
C SER A 149 -18.73 -12.19 -22.39
N VAL A 150 -17.56 -12.19 -21.77
CA VAL A 150 -17.25 -12.78 -20.46
C VAL A 150 -16.45 -11.77 -19.63
N TRP A 151 -16.27 -12.07 -18.34
CA TRP A 151 -15.44 -11.30 -17.42
C TRP A 151 -13.95 -11.54 -17.73
N ASN A 152 -13.46 -12.76 -17.46
CA ASN A 152 -12.13 -13.20 -17.86
C ASN A 152 -12.24 -14.21 -19.01
N GLY A 153 -11.50 -14.04 -20.11
CA GLY A 153 -11.47 -15.02 -21.22
C GLY A 153 -10.83 -16.35 -20.78
N LEU A 154 -9.56 -16.26 -20.37
CA LEU A 154 -8.79 -17.34 -19.77
C LEU A 154 -8.06 -16.84 -18.50
N ASP A 155 -8.28 -17.49 -17.37
CA ASP A 155 -7.64 -17.16 -16.09
C ASP A 155 -6.79 -18.35 -15.60
N LEU A 156 -5.49 -18.12 -15.44
CA LEU A 156 -4.48 -19.09 -15.07
C LEU A 156 -3.90 -18.77 -13.69
N ARG A 157 -4.17 -19.59 -12.68
CA ARG A 157 -3.47 -19.55 -11.38
C ARG A 157 -2.60 -20.78 -11.20
N GLU A 158 -1.32 -20.63 -10.86
CA GLU A 158 -0.38 -21.75 -10.65
C GLU A 158 -0.28 -22.71 -11.86
N CYS A 159 -0.57 -22.22 -13.06
CA CYS A 159 -0.57 -23.03 -14.28
C CYS A 159 0.75 -22.89 -15.02
N SER A 160 1.39 -24.01 -15.37
CA SER A 160 2.74 -23.98 -15.95
C SER A 160 2.94 -24.86 -17.17
N GLY A 161 3.74 -24.40 -18.13
CA GLY A 161 4.14 -25.23 -19.28
C GLY A 161 3.01 -25.46 -20.29
N ASN A 162 2.02 -24.58 -20.37
CA ASN A 162 0.89 -24.74 -21.28
C ASN A 162 1.13 -24.05 -22.63
N LEU A 163 0.50 -24.59 -23.68
CA LEU A 163 0.43 -23.98 -25.02
C LEU A 163 -0.98 -23.43 -25.26
N ILE A 164 -1.07 -22.12 -25.48
CA ILE A 164 -2.31 -21.38 -25.73
C ILE A 164 -2.18 -20.75 -27.12
N GLU A 165 -2.86 -21.32 -28.11
CA GLU A 165 -2.68 -20.91 -29.50
C GLU A 165 -3.97 -20.79 -30.32
N LYS A 166 -4.05 -19.78 -31.19
CA LYS A 166 -5.15 -19.64 -32.17
C LYS A 166 -6.54 -19.56 -31.52
N ASN A 167 -6.63 -18.98 -30.33
CA ASN A 167 -7.89 -18.76 -29.64
C ASN A 167 -8.42 -17.35 -29.90
N ASP A 168 -9.73 -17.18 -29.75
CA ASP A 168 -10.42 -15.89 -29.71
C ASP A 168 -10.96 -15.66 -28.29
N PHE A 169 -10.20 -14.94 -27.48
CA PHE A 169 -10.59 -14.51 -26.13
C PHE A 169 -10.85 -13.01 -26.08
N SER A 170 -11.25 -12.42 -27.21
CA SER A 170 -11.54 -11.00 -27.32
C SER A 170 -12.82 -10.57 -26.59
N HIS A 171 -13.05 -9.26 -26.49
CA HIS A 171 -14.30 -8.66 -25.98
C HIS A 171 -14.67 -9.13 -24.56
N CYS A 172 -13.72 -8.98 -23.64
CA CYS A 172 -13.89 -9.28 -22.22
C CYS A 172 -14.14 -7.99 -21.43
N SER A 173 -15.01 -8.02 -20.41
CA SER A 173 -15.28 -6.85 -19.55
C SER A 173 -14.26 -6.65 -18.43
N ASN A 174 -13.27 -7.53 -18.30
CA ASN A 174 -12.18 -7.36 -17.36
C ASN A 174 -10.84 -7.65 -18.01
N VAL A 175 -10.55 -8.92 -18.30
CA VAL A 175 -9.30 -9.31 -18.97
C VAL A 175 -9.47 -10.46 -19.95
N CYS A 176 -8.78 -10.42 -21.09
CA CYS A 176 -8.80 -11.53 -22.05
C CYS A 176 -7.98 -12.72 -21.53
N LEU A 177 -6.82 -12.43 -20.94
CA LEU A 177 -5.94 -13.43 -20.34
C LEU A 177 -5.36 -12.94 -19.00
N LYS A 178 -5.49 -13.75 -17.95
CA LYS A 178 -4.86 -13.49 -16.63
C LYS A 178 -3.88 -14.59 -16.25
N LEU A 179 -2.69 -14.21 -15.79
CA LEU A 179 -1.68 -15.09 -15.23
C LEU A 179 -1.41 -14.71 -13.77
N TRP A 180 -1.42 -15.68 -12.88
CA TRP A 180 -1.08 -15.53 -11.47
C TRP A 180 -0.22 -16.72 -11.05
N THR A 181 1.02 -16.49 -10.60
CA THR A 181 2.01 -17.55 -10.34
C THR A 181 2.09 -18.59 -11.48
N ALA A 182 1.82 -18.15 -12.71
CA ALA A 182 1.70 -19.00 -13.88
C ALA A 182 2.93 -18.84 -14.77
N CYS A 183 3.72 -19.91 -14.90
CA CYS A 183 5.07 -19.81 -15.44
C CYS A 183 5.30 -20.69 -16.68
N ARG A 184 6.26 -20.31 -17.53
CA ARG A 184 6.70 -21.14 -18.67
C ARG A 184 5.57 -21.48 -19.65
N ASN A 185 4.54 -20.64 -19.76
CA ASN A 185 3.48 -20.81 -20.74
C ASN A 185 3.89 -20.17 -22.08
N THR A 186 3.41 -20.75 -23.18
CA THR A 186 3.56 -20.19 -24.53
C THR A 186 2.19 -19.74 -25.03
N VAL A 187 2.05 -18.44 -25.31
CA VAL A 187 0.83 -17.79 -25.76
C VAL A 187 1.08 -17.22 -27.16
N ARG A 188 0.49 -17.81 -28.20
CA ARG A 188 0.79 -17.38 -29.57
C ARG A 188 -0.39 -17.35 -30.52
N ASP A 189 -0.35 -16.42 -31.46
CA ASP A 189 -1.31 -16.35 -32.57
C ASP A 189 -2.77 -16.30 -32.08
N ASN A 190 -3.04 -15.69 -30.91
CA ASN A 190 -4.39 -15.52 -30.35
C ASN A 190 -4.94 -14.12 -30.64
N ASP A 191 -6.26 -14.01 -30.67
CA ASP A 191 -6.98 -12.75 -30.55
C ASP A 191 -7.36 -12.52 -29.08
N LEU A 192 -6.71 -11.53 -28.48
CA LEU A 192 -6.87 -11.05 -27.11
C LEU A 192 -7.32 -9.57 -27.11
N SER A 193 -7.95 -9.10 -28.18
CA SER A 193 -8.36 -7.70 -28.32
C SER A 193 -9.57 -7.36 -27.44
N TYR A 194 -9.76 -6.07 -27.14
CA TYR A 194 -10.93 -5.58 -26.37
C TYR A 194 -11.08 -6.19 -24.96
N GLY A 195 -9.98 -6.35 -24.21
CA GLY A 195 -10.04 -6.46 -22.76
C GLY A 195 -10.25 -5.07 -22.17
N LEU A 196 -11.49 -4.60 -22.21
CA LEU A 196 -11.81 -3.18 -22.05
C LEU A 196 -13.12 -2.98 -21.27
N ARG A 197 -13.02 -2.18 -20.21
CA ARG A 197 -14.11 -1.69 -19.40
C ARG A 197 -14.06 -0.17 -19.33
N ILE A 198 -14.87 0.48 -20.14
CA ILE A 198 -14.92 1.94 -20.21
C ILE A 198 -16.29 2.43 -20.67
N SER A 199 -16.78 3.50 -20.04
CA SER A 199 -18.00 4.20 -20.47
C SER A 199 -17.69 5.36 -21.42
N PRO A 200 -18.63 5.76 -22.30
CA PRO A 200 -18.45 6.93 -23.16
C PRO A 200 -18.11 8.19 -22.36
N GLY A 201 -17.01 8.85 -22.72
CA GLY A 201 -16.55 10.08 -22.07
C GLY A 201 -15.59 9.85 -20.90
N GLU A 202 -15.34 8.61 -20.49
CA GLU A 202 -14.30 8.30 -19.52
C GLU A 202 -12.91 8.41 -20.16
N VAL A 203 -11.96 8.89 -19.35
CA VAL A 203 -10.55 9.01 -19.75
C VAL A 203 -9.77 7.73 -19.41
N HIS A 204 -10.23 6.98 -18.41
CA HIS A 204 -9.52 5.83 -17.85
C HIS A 204 -10.37 4.56 -17.96
N ALA A 205 -9.77 3.47 -18.44
CA ALA A 205 -10.43 2.17 -18.59
C ALA A 205 -10.48 1.32 -17.29
N ARG A 206 -10.62 1.96 -16.12
CA ARG A 206 -10.78 1.34 -14.78
C ARG A 206 -9.91 0.08 -14.49
N ASP A 207 -8.62 0.11 -14.85
CA ASP A 207 -7.64 -1.00 -14.76
C ASP A 207 -7.97 -2.28 -15.54
N SER A 208 -8.92 -2.23 -16.48
CA SER A 208 -9.11 -3.33 -17.43
C SER A 208 -7.92 -3.45 -18.38
N THR A 209 -7.62 -4.66 -18.83
CA THR A 209 -6.51 -4.91 -19.74
C THR A 209 -6.75 -6.14 -20.58
N SER A 210 -6.22 -6.19 -21.79
CA SER A 210 -6.24 -7.41 -22.59
C SER A 210 -5.47 -8.55 -21.91
N VAL A 211 -4.23 -8.31 -21.46
CA VAL A 211 -3.42 -9.32 -20.77
C VAL A 211 -2.92 -8.80 -19.43
N LEU A 212 -3.30 -9.48 -18.35
CA LEU A 212 -2.85 -9.19 -16.99
C LEU A 212 -1.89 -10.27 -16.49
N ILE A 213 -0.67 -9.86 -16.15
CA ILE A 213 0.36 -10.72 -15.57
C ILE A 213 0.62 -10.26 -14.15
N GLU A 214 0.26 -11.12 -13.20
CA GLU A 214 0.38 -10.88 -11.77
C GLU A 214 1.56 -11.66 -11.18
N SER A 215 1.80 -11.38 -9.90
CA SER A 215 2.75 -11.99 -8.97
C SER A 215 3.35 -13.34 -9.39
N GLY A 216 4.68 -13.38 -9.49
CA GLY A 216 5.45 -14.62 -9.68
C GLY A 216 5.17 -15.37 -10.99
N SER A 217 4.70 -14.69 -12.04
CA SER A 217 4.42 -15.30 -13.35
C SER A 217 5.63 -15.14 -14.27
N ASP A 218 6.56 -16.09 -14.14
CA ASP A 218 7.89 -16.03 -14.75
C ASP A 218 8.01 -16.84 -16.05
N ASP A 219 8.98 -16.46 -16.87
CA ASP A 219 9.46 -17.25 -18.03
C ASP A 219 8.38 -17.56 -19.08
N ASN A 220 7.33 -16.73 -19.19
CA ASN A 220 6.29 -16.90 -20.21
C ASN A 220 6.71 -16.27 -21.54
N ARG A 221 6.16 -16.80 -22.63
CA ARG A 221 6.48 -16.38 -24.00
C ARG A 221 5.21 -16.03 -24.77
N PHE A 222 5.13 -14.78 -25.24
CA PHE A 222 4.01 -14.22 -25.98
C PHE A 222 4.44 -13.88 -27.40
N GLU A 223 3.83 -14.51 -28.41
CA GLU A 223 4.19 -14.31 -29.82
C GLU A 223 2.99 -14.00 -30.73
N ARG A 224 3.08 -12.93 -31.53
CA ARG A 224 2.12 -12.67 -32.62
C ARG A 224 0.65 -12.69 -32.18
N ASN A 225 0.36 -12.19 -30.98
CA ASN A 225 -1.01 -12.04 -30.51
C ASN A 225 -1.56 -10.67 -30.95
N ASP A 226 -2.84 -10.63 -31.30
CA ASP A 226 -3.60 -9.38 -31.37
C ASP A 226 -4.04 -9.02 -29.96
N VAL A 227 -3.56 -7.89 -29.45
CA VAL A 227 -3.82 -7.38 -28.10
C VAL A 227 -4.35 -5.94 -28.19
N THR A 228 -4.99 -5.60 -29.31
CA THR A 228 -5.44 -4.24 -29.60
C THR A 228 -6.69 -3.84 -28.81
N HIS A 229 -6.95 -2.54 -28.71
CA HIS A 229 -8.20 -1.99 -28.16
C HIS A 229 -8.54 -2.35 -26.69
N GLY A 230 -7.56 -2.79 -25.90
CA GLY A 230 -7.72 -3.01 -24.46
C GLY A 230 -7.81 -1.71 -23.66
N GLY A 231 -8.04 -1.82 -22.34
CA GLY A 231 -7.70 -0.74 -21.40
C GLY A 231 -6.19 -0.51 -21.45
N ASP A 232 -5.41 -1.35 -20.80
CA ASP A 232 -4.02 -1.62 -21.18
C ASP A 232 -3.93 -2.79 -22.16
N GLY A 233 -2.93 -2.81 -23.04
CA GLY A 233 -2.66 -3.97 -23.89
C GLY A 233 -2.10 -5.13 -23.06
N ILE A 234 -0.85 -5.00 -22.60
CA ILE A 234 -0.22 -5.96 -21.69
C ILE A 234 0.18 -5.23 -20.41
N PHE A 235 -0.34 -5.69 -19.27
CA PHE A 235 -0.08 -5.12 -17.96
C PHE A 235 0.61 -6.14 -17.04
N ILE A 236 1.85 -5.87 -16.65
CA ILE A 236 2.57 -6.60 -15.59
C ILE A 236 2.43 -5.85 -14.26
N ARG A 237 1.50 -6.30 -13.44
CA ARG A 237 1.09 -5.64 -12.19
C ARG A 237 1.60 -6.44 -10.99
N VAL A 238 2.61 -5.92 -10.28
CA VAL A 238 3.23 -6.59 -9.13
C VAL A 238 3.21 -5.71 -7.87
N LEU A 239 2.01 -5.25 -7.51
CA LEU A 239 1.79 -4.27 -6.43
C LEU A 239 2.20 -4.76 -5.04
N ASN A 240 2.35 -6.07 -4.88
CA ASN A 240 2.78 -6.72 -3.64
C ASN A 240 4.29 -6.95 -3.54
N GLY A 241 5.06 -6.49 -4.53
CA GLY A 241 6.51 -6.65 -4.59
C GLY A 241 6.98 -8.01 -5.15
N TRP A 242 6.09 -8.98 -5.38
CA TRP A 242 6.46 -10.25 -5.99
C TRP A 242 6.55 -10.12 -7.52
N THR A 243 7.75 -9.81 -8.00
CA THR A 243 8.01 -9.58 -9.44
C THR A 243 7.68 -10.77 -10.35
N SER A 244 7.32 -10.47 -11.60
CA SER A 244 7.09 -11.41 -12.71
C SER A 244 8.11 -11.15 -13.82
N ARG A 245 9.07 -12.06 -13.96
CA ARG A 245 10.37 -11.83 -14.60
C ARG A 245 10.61 -12.76 -15.78
N ARG A 246 11.54 -12.37 -16.64
CA ARG A 246 12.00 -13.18 -17.79
C ARG A 246 10.90 -13.54 -18.78
N ASN A 247 9.83 -12.73 -18.82
CA ASN A 247 8.81 -12.87 -19.85
C ASN A 247 9.30 -12.26 -21.17
N VAL A 248 8.95 -12.89 -22.27
CA VAL A 248 9.40 -12.50 -23.61
C VAL A 248 8.20 -12.24 -24.51
N PHE A 249 8.12 -11.02 -25.06
CA PHE A 249 7.04 -10.54 -25.92
C PHE A 249 7.58 -10.27 -27.32
N ILE A 250 7.09 -11.01 -28.32
CA ILE A 250 7.57 -10.93 -29.71
C ILE A 250 6.41 -10.67 -30.65
N GLU A 251 6.50 -9.60 -31.44
CA GLU A 251 5.56 -9.34 -32.55
C GLU A 251 4.08 -9.26 -32.12
N ASN A 252 3.80 -8.89 -30.87
CA ASN A 252 2.43 -8.62 -30.42
C ASN A 252 2.00 -7.20 -30.84
N ASP A 253 0.72 -7.04 -31.16
CA ASP A 253 0.14 -5.74 -31.48
C ASP A 253 -0.73 -5.26 -30.32
N CYS A 254 -0.23 -4.28 -29.57
CA CYS A 254 -0.91 -3.64 -28.45
C CYS A 254 -1.44 -2.25 -28.82
N SER A 255 -1.65 -1.98 -30.11
CA SER A 255 -2.09 -0.67 -30.59
C SER A 255 -3.53 -0.36 -30.15
N TYR A 256 -3.86 0.92 -30.07
CA TYR A 256 -5.17 1.46 -29.70
C TYR A 256 -5.64 1.08 -28.29
N ALA A 257 -4.74 0.70 -27.39
CA ALA A 257 -5.05 0.59 -25.97
C ALA A 257 -5.45 1.96 -25.43
N ASN A 258 -6.54 2.03 -24.66
CA ASN A 258 -7.04 3.28 -24.11
C ASN A 258 -6.04 3.92 -23.14
N ASN A 259 -5.51 3.10 -22.23
CA ASN A 259 -4.41 3.43 -21.35
C ASN A 259 -3.10 3.18 -22.12
N ASN A 260 -2.33 2.14 -21.79
CA ASN A 260 -0.98 1.92 -22.29
C ASN A 260 -0.91 0.68 -23.19
N GLY A 261 -0.05 0.71 -24.22
CA GLY A 261 0.21 -0.49 -25.01
C GLY A 261 0.84 -1.58 -24.15
N PHE A 262 1.94 -1.23 -23.49
CA PHE A 262 2.57 -2.03 -22.45
C PHE A 262 2.69 -1.22 -21.17
N GLU A 263 2.22 -1.76 -20.06
CA GLU A 263 2.51 -1.26 -18.72
C GLU A 263 3.23 -2.35 -17.91
N ALA A 264 4.35 -2.01 -17.28
CA ALA A 264 5.09 -2.98 -16.49
C ALA A 264 5.75 -2.37 -15.26
N TRP A 265 5.59 -3.08 -14.15
CA TRP A 265 6.24 -2.78 -12.86
C TRP A 265 7.23 -3.87 -12.45
N SER A 266 7.87 -4.55 -13.41
CA SER A 266 8.65 -5.77 -13.17
C SER A 266 9.91 -5.89 -14.02
N PRO A 267 11.03 -6.40 -13.46
CA PRO A 267 12.31 -6.43 -14.13
C PRO A 267 12.49 -7.65 -15.05
N ASP A 268 13.55 -7.62 -15.86
CA ASP A 268 14.07 -8.71 -16.71
C ASP A 268 13.13 -9.16 -17.83
N ASN A 269 12.20 -8.29 -18.24
CA ASN A 269 11.29 -8.58 -19.34
C ASN A 269 11.87 -8.09 -20.69
N THR A 270 11.59 -8.84 -21.76
CA THR A 270 12.15 -8.59 -23.09
C THR A 270 11.04 -8.36 -24.12
N TYR A 271 11.14 -7.27 -24.87
CA TYR A 271 10.16 -6.81 -25.86
C TYR A 271 10.83 -6.70 -27.22
N ILE A 272 10.38 -7.50 -28.20
CA ILE A 272 10.99 -7.60 -29.53
C ILE A 272 9.93 -7.38 -30.61
N ARG A 273 10.11 -6.38 -31.47
CA ARG A 273 9.24 -6.12 -32.64
C ARG A 273 7.75 -6.02 -32.34
N ASN A 274 7.37 -5.58 -31.14
CA ASN A 274 5.98 -5.32 -30.80
C ASN A 274 5.53 -3.96 -31.36
N LYS A 275 4.23 -3.77 -31.48
CA LYS A 275 3.61 -2.49 -31.84
C LYS A 275 2.81 -1.95 -30.67
N ALA A 276 3.00 -0.68 -30.37
CA ALA A 276 2.25 0.04 -29.34
C ALA A 276 1.93 1.45 -29.85
N ASN A 277 0.98 1.51 -30.79
CA ASN A 277 0.63 2.75 -31.48
C ASN A 277 -0.73 3.28 -31.03
N TRP A 278 -0.91 4.60 -31.07
CA TRP A 278 -2.18 5.27 -30.74
C TRP A 278 -2.70 5.02 -29.32
N CYS A 279 -1.81 4.72 -28.38
CA CYS A 279 -2.13 4.55 -26.97
C CYS A 279 -1.93 5.88 -26.20
N SER A 280 -2.23 5.93 -24.90
CA SER A 280 -1.77 7.03 -24.04
C SER A 280 -0.25 7.02 -23.94
N TYR A 281 0.33 5.85 -23.66
CA TYR A 281 1.76 5.58 -23.76
C TYR A 281 1.99 4.30 -24.57
N GLY A 282 3.05 4.27 -25.38
CA GLY A 282 3.43 3.03 -26.08
C GLY A 282 3.89 1.97 -25.07
N PHE A 283 4.94 2.30 -24.33
CA PHE A 283 5.47 1.53 -23.21
C PHE A 283 5.61 2.42 -21.99
N TRP A 284 5.03 2.02 -20.87
CA TRP A 284 5.20 2.63 -19.55
C TRP A 284 5.78 1.61 -18.58
N LEU A 285 7.08 1.73 -18.29
CA LEU A 285 7.89 0.65 -17.72
C LEU A 285 8.56 1.05 -16.39
N GLY A 286 7.78 1.54 -15.42
CA GLY A 286 8.32 1.97 -14.13
C GLY A 286 8.89 0.81 -13.30
N GLY A 287 10.08 0.94 -12.73
CA GLY A 287 10.68 -0.15 -11.93
C GLY A 287 11.02 -1.40 -12.76
N SER A 288 11.03 -1.30 -14.08
CA SER A 288 11.34 -2.40 -15.02
C SER A 288 12.83 -2.42 -15.32
N ASP A 289 13.63 -2.75 -14.31
CA ASP A 289 15.07 -2.96 -14.43
C ASP A 289 15.41 -4.11 -15.38
N HIS A 290 16.60 -4.09 -15.96
CA HIS A 290 17.13 -5.13 -16.83
C HIS A 290 16.27 -5.38 -18.08
N THR A 291 15.54 -4.34 -18.51
CA THR A 291 14.61 -4.45 -19.64
C THR A 291 15.35 -4.39 -20.96
N VAL A 292 14.92 -5.23 -21.90
CA VAL A 292 15.44 -5.25 -23.26
C VAL A 292 14.32 -4.89 -24.24
N LEU A 293 14.49 -3.81 -25.00
CA LEU A 293 13.57 -3.34 -26.04
C LEU A 293 14.29 -3.34 -27.39
N ILE A 294 13.92 -4.26 -28.27
CA ILE A 294 14.56 -4.46 -29.58
C ILE A 294 13.52 -4.27 -30.69
N GLU A 295 13.78 -3.35 -31.62
CA GLU A 295 13.01 -3.20 -32.88
C GLU A 295 11.50 -2.98 -32.71
N ASN A 296 11.04 -2.49 -31.55
CA ASN A 296 9.62 -2.19 -31.34
C ASN A 296 9.20 -0.91 -32.06
N GLU A 297 7.91 -0.80 -32.38
CA GLU A 297 7.29 0.40 -32.94
C GLU A 297 6.39 1.05 -31.87
N ALA A 298 6.60 2.34 -31.61
CA ALA A 298 5.79 3.13 -30.69
C ALA A 298 5.50 4.52 -31.27
N GLY A 299 4.32 4.68 -31.87
CA GLY A 299 3.97 5.89 -32.57
C GLY A 299 2.56 6.43 -32.32
N TYR A 300 2.39 7.73 -32.54
CA TYR A 300 1.14 8.46 -32.31
C TYR A 300 0.61 8.40 -30.87
N ASN A 301 1.44 8.03 -29.89
CA ASN A 301 1.01 7.93 -28.50
C ASN A 301 0.77 9.31 -27.88
N GLY A 302 -0.27 9.41 -27.06
CA GLY A 302 -0.72 10.67 -26.47
C GLY A 302 -1.40 11.62 -27.47
N MET A 303 -1.67 11.21 -28.71
CA MET A 303 -2.36 12.05 -29.70
C MET A 303 -3.89 12.01 -29.55
N GLY A 304 -4.44 10.80 -29.39
CA GLY A 304 -5.85 10.54 -29.13
C GLY A 304 -6.12 10.37 -27.65
N PHE A 305 -5.88 9.16 -27.14
CA PHE A 305 -5.96 8.85 -25.72
C PHE A 305 -4.84 9.55 -24.93
N ARG A 306 -5.16 10.02 -23.72
CA ARG A 306 -4.31 10.89 -22.90
C ARG A 306 -4.50 10.62 -21.40
N ASN A 307 -4.52 9.35 -21.04
CA ASN A 307 -4.59 8.95 -19.64
C ASN A 307 -3.27 9.31 -18.92
N ALA A 308 -3.37 9.88 -17.72
CA ALA A 308 -2.25 10.23 -16.83
C ALA A 308 -1.07 10.97 -17.51
N PRO A 309 -1.28 12.20 -18.04
CA PRO A 309 -0.19 12.99 -18.62
C PRO A 309 0.81 13.47 -17.56
N GLU A 310 2.10 13.37 -17.87
CA GLU A 310 3.18 13.87 -17.02
C GLU A 310 3.42 15.37 -17.21
N GLY A 311 3.67 16.10 -16.12
CA GLY A 311 3.83 17.56 -16.18
C GLY A 311 5.05 18.06 -16.94
N ASP A 312 6.10 17.25 -17.09
CA ASP A 312 7.37 17.62 -17.72
C ASP A 312 7.51 17.15 -19.18
N PHE A 313 7.04 15.94 -19.50
CA PHE A 313 7.13 15.39 -20.86
C PHE A 313 5.79 15.00 -21.51
N ASN A 314 4.67 15.11 -20.78
CA ASN A 314 3.32 14.74 -21.20
C ASN A 314 3.14 13.23 -21.42
N HIS A 315 3.42 12.71 -22.62
CA HIS A 315 3.31 11.29 -22.98
C HIS A 315 4.56 10.81 -23.70
N GLY A 316 4.68 9.53 -24.06
CA GLY A 316 5.84 9.07 -24.83
C GLY A 316 5.66 7.74 -25.53
N GLY A 317 6.60 7.44 -26.43
CA GLY A 317 6.72 6.15 -27.10
C GLY A 317 7.19 5.07 -26.12
N ILE A 318 8.47 5.11 -25.75
CA ILE A 318 9.05 4.24 -24.71
C ILE A 318 9.37 5.08 -23.49
N VAL A 319 8.77 4.77 -22.34
CA VAL A 319 8.87 5.57 -21.12
C VAL A 319 9.27 4.70 -19.93
N ILE A 320 10.39 5.03 -19.28
CA ILE A 320 10.87 4.41 -18.04
C ILE A 320 10.94 5.50 -16.96
N VAL A 321 9.91 5.57 -16.11
CA VAL A 321 9.70 6.60 -15.07
C VAL A 321 8.94 6.02 -13.87
N HIS A 322 8.82 6.76 -12.76
CA HIS A 322 8.09 6.35 -11.53
C HIS A 322 8.62 5.10 -10.82
N GLY A 323 9.84 4.68 -11.18
CA GLY A 323 10.58 3.61 -10.53
C GLY A 323 12.01 3.57 -11.07
N THR A 324 12.79 2.58 -10.64
CA THR A 324 14.15 2.36 -11.15
C THR A 324 14.16 1.90 -12.60
N GLY A 325 15.24 2.23 -13.31
CA GLY A 325 15.52 1.75 -14.65
C GLY A 325 17.02 1.51 -14.80
N THR A 326 17.47 0.31 -14.46
CA THR A 326 18.89 -0.05 -14.46
C THR A 326 19.24 -1.17 -15.44
N HIS A 327 20.41 -1.14 -16.06
CA HIS A 327 20.91 -2.18 -17.00
C HIS A 327 19.97 -2.50 -18.16
N SER A 328 19.36 -1.48 -18.76
CA SER A 328 18.40 -1.67 -19.85
C SER A 328 19.02 -1.38 -21.22
N VAL A 329 18.58 -2.15 -22.22
CA VAL A 329 18.96 -2.00 -23.64
C VAL A 329 17.75 -1.54 -24.44
N ILE A 330 17.90 -0.44 -25.17
CA ILE A 330 16.88 0.13 -26.06
C ILE A 330 17.51 0.24 -27.45
N GLU A 331 17.29 -0.77 -28.28
CA GLU A 331 17.99 -0.94 -29.56
C GLU A 331 17.05 -1.05 -30.75
N GLY A 332 17.30 -0.29 -31.82
CA GLY A 332 16.62 -0.46 -33.10
C GLY A 332 15.14 -0.07 -33.13
N ASN A 333 14.60 0.53 -32.06
CA ASN A 333 13.17 0.86 -31.97
C ASN A 333 12.82 2.04 -32.89
N TRP A 334 11.59 2.03 -33.41
CA TRP A 334 11.04 3.14 -34.19
C TRP A 334 9.98 3.87 -33.36
N CYS A 335 10.34 5.04 -32.84
CA CYS A 335 9.41 5.89 -32.10
C CYS A 335 9.07 7.14 -32.91
N HIS A 336 7.79 7.35 -33.22
CA HIS A 336 7.41 8.44 -34.12
C HIS A 336 6.07 9.10 -33.84
N HIS A 337 5.98 10.41 -34.10
CA HIS A 337 4.73 11.18 -33.99
C HIS A 337 4.09 11.13 -32.59
N ASN A 338 4.87 10.86 -31.54
CA ASN A 338 4.36 10.86 -30.16
C ASN A 338 4.16 12.30 -29.67
N ALA A 339 3.14 12.52 -28.84
CA ALA A 339 2.82 13.83 -28.28
C ALA A 339 3.92 14.37 -27.33
N GLY A 340 4.71 13.49 -26.74
CA GLY A 340 5.95 13.85 -26.04
C GLY A 340 7.17 13.21 -26.69
N ALA A 341 8.02 12.51 -25.93
CA ALA A 341 9.27 12.00 -26.49
C ALA A 341 9.12 10.64 -27.18
N GLY A 342 10.04 10.34 -28.10
CA GLY A 342 10.21 8.98 -28.63
C GLY A 342 10.68 8.02 -27.54
N ILE A 343 11.74 8.40 -26.80
CA ILE A 343 12.24 7.68 -25.63
C ILE A 343 12.34 8.65 -24.44
N VAL A 344 11.81 8.23 -23.28
CA VAL A 344 11.87 8.94 -22.00
C VAL A 344 12.53 8.06 -20.95
N VAL A 345 13.56 8.57 -20.27
CA VAL A 345 14.10 7.98 -19.04
C VAL A 345 14.23 9.05 -17.97
N ARG A 346 13.67 8.80 -16.78
CA ARG A 346 13.65 9.80 -15.70
C ARG A 346 13.75 9.15 -14.32
N GLY A 347 14.79 9.48 -13.57
CA GLY A 347 14.81 9.17 -12.14
C GLY A 347 13.67 9.87 -11.39
N ASP A 348 13.43 9.53 -10.12
CA ASP A 348 12.35 10.17 -9.35
C ASP A 348 12.56 11.70 -9.21
N LEU A 349 11.46 12.45 -9.30
CA LEU A 349 11.50 13.92 -9.22
C LEU A 349 11.89 14.41 -7.82
N GLY A 350 11.38 13.76 -6.77
CA GLY A 350 11.48 14.21 -5.38
C GLY A 350 12.92 14.26 -4.87
N THR A 351 13.73 13.26 -5.21
CA THR A 351 15.14 13.18 -4.84
C THR A 351 16.09 13.39 -6.02
N ARG A 352 15.55 13.79 -7.19
CA ARG A 352 16.29 13.95 -8.45
C ARG A 352 17.09 12.69 -8.81
N GLY A 353 16.42 11.53 -8.75
CA GLY A 353 16.96 10.22 -9.12
C GLY A 353 17.80 9.54 -8.04
N ALA A 354 17.90 10.07 -6.82
CA ALA A 354 18.68 9.42 -5.77
C ALA A 354 17.99 8.16 -5.22
N LYS A 355 16.66 8.17 -5.12
CA LYS A 355 15.84 7.04 -4.63
C LYS A 355 15.55 6.05 -5.77
N TRP A 356 15.09 6.54 -6.91
CA TRP A 356 14.82 5.72 -8.10
C TRP A 356 15.72 6.17 -9.24
N LYS A 357 16.79 5.39 -9.44
CA LYS A 357 17.86 5.71 -10.39
C LYS A 357 17.54 5.24 -11.80
N MET A 358 17.96 6.04 -12.77
CA MET A 358 18.19 5.60 -14.15
C MET A 358 19.70 5.38 -14.30
N HIS A 359 20.15 4.14 -14.47
CA HIS A 359 21.58 3.82 -14.36
C HIS A 359 22.03 2.68 -15.29
N HIS A 360 23.11 2.91 -16.05
CA HIS A 360 23.68 1.96 -17.01
C HIS A 360 22.67 1.56 -18.10
N LEU A 361 22.51 2.45 -19.07
CA LEU A 361 21.55 2.31 -20.18
C LEU A 361 22.28 2.32 -21.52
N ILE A 362 21.90 1.43 -22.43
CA ILE A 362 22.33 1.51 -23.84
C ILE A 362 21.12 1.91 -24.68
N MET A 363 21.21 3.02 -25.41
CA MET A 363 20.21 3.45 -26.39
C MET A 363 20.88 3.60 -27.75
N GLN A 364 20.65 2.63 -28.64
CA GLN A 364 21.37 2.59 -29.91
C GLN A 364 20.51 2.22 -31.12
N SER A 365 20.88 2.75 -32.29
CA SER A 365 20.26 2.45 -33.57
C SER A 365 18.74 2.73 -33.63
N ASN A 366 18.21 3.56 -32.74
CA ASN A 366 16.78 3.88 -32.71
C ASN A 366 16.45 4.94 -33.78
N ARG A 367 15.25 4.84 -34.36
CA ARG A 367 14.69 5.81 -35.29
C ARG A 367 13.67 6.68 -34.58
N LEU A 368 13.97 7.97 -34.43
CA LEU A 368 13.22 8.91 -33.60
C LEU A 368 12.70 10.06 -34.46
N GLU A 369 11.42 10.03 -34.82
CA GLU A 369 10.88 10.89 -35.88
C GLU A 369 9.62 11.65 -35.49
N ALA A 370 9.54 12.95 -35.80
CA ALA A 370 8.33 13.75 -35.63
C ALA A 370 7.74 13.74 -34.19
N ASN A 371 8.57 13.51 -33.17
CA ASN A 371 8.17 13.59 -31.76
C ASN A 371 8.39 15.01 -31.22
N ARG A 372 7.87 15.32 -30.04
CA ARG A 372 8.28 16.54 -29.34
C ARG A 372 9.76 16.49 -28.95
N TRP A 373 10.18 15.35 -28.40
CA TRP A 373 11.60 15.05 -28.19
C TRP A 373 12.00 13.75 -28.85
N GLY A 374 13.18 13.66 -29.45
CA GLY A 374 13.73 12.36 -29.82
C GLY A 374 14.00 11.53 -28.56
N ILE A 375 14.92 12.02 -27.72
CA ILE A 375 15.20 11.47 -26.38
C ILE A 375 14.99 12.56 -25.33
N PHE A 376 14.28 12.21 -24.26
CA PHE A 376 14.17 12.99 -23.04
C PHE A 376 14.79 12.20 -21.88
N ALA A 377 15.88 12.70 -21.31
CA ALA A 377 16.55 12.06 -20.17
C ALA A 377 16.76 13.03 -19.01
N ARG A 378 16.40 12.64 -17.80
CA ARG A 378 16.73 13.40 -16.59
C ARG A 378 17.23 12.48 -15.47
N PHE A 379 18.15 12.97 -14.65
CA PHE A 379 18.64 12.27 -13.46
C PHE A 379 19.13 10.85 -13.78
N THR A 380 19.97 10.77 -14.81
CA THR A 380 20.40 9.51 -15.42
C THR A 380 21.91 9.40 -15.40
N ASP A 381 22.43 8.26 -14.97
CA ASP A 381 23.86 8.01 -14.93
C ASP A 381 24.25 6.83 -15.84
N TRP A 382 25.45 6.90 -16.43
CA TRP A 382 26.01 5.87 -17.29
C TRP A 382 25.10 5.56 -18.49
N LEU A 383 24.86 6.58 -19.30
CA LEU A 383 24.09 6.48 -20.55
C LEU A 383 25.02 6.31 -21.75
N ASP A 384 24.77 5.30 -22.57
CA ASP A 384 25.51 5.03 -23.79
C ASP A 384 24.61 5.20 -25.02
N LEU A 385 24.99 6.13 -25.91
CA LEU A 385 24.24 6.45 -27.13
C LEU A 385 25.06 6.09 -28.37
N ALA A 386 24.48 5.31 -29.28
CA ALA A 386 25.13 5.00 -30.55
C ALA A 386 24.16 4.92 -31.72
N GLY A 387 24.44 5.60 -32.84
CA GLY A 387 23.70 5.38 -34.10
C GLY A 387 22.21 5.70 -34.13
N ASN A 388 21.66 6.41 -33.12
CA ASN A 388 20.27 6.88 -33.17
C ASN A 388 20.10 7.92 -34.29
N THR A 389 19.00 7.84 -35.04
CA THR A 389 18.66 8.78 -36.10
C THR A 389 17.48 9.65 -35.70
N TYR A 390 17.61 10.95 -35.93
CA TYR A 390 16.59 11.93 -35.59
C TYR A 390 16.06 12.62 -36.84
N LEU A 391 14.72 12.68 -36.99
CA LEU A 391 14.11 13.32 -38.15
C LEU A 391 12.83 14.07 -37.77
N GLY A 392 12.87 15.40 -37.85
CA GLY A 392 11.67 16.23 -37.70
C GLY A 392 11.09 16.27 -36.29
N ASN A 393 11.84 15.90 -35.24
CA ASN A 393 11.43 16.15 -33.86
C ASN A 393 11.46 17.67 -33.58
N GLU A 394 10.68 18.16 -32.61
CA GLU A 394 10.80 19.57 -32.19
C GLU A 394 12.18 19.82 -31.54
N VAL A 395 12.65 18.85 -30.76
CA VAL A 395 13.99 18.82 -30.15
C VAL A 395 14.53 17.40 -30.24
N ASP A 396 15.76 17.20 -30.73
CA ASP A 396 16.29 15.85 -30.86
C ASP A 396 16.61 15.22 -29.50
N GLU A 397 17.27 15.97 -28.61
CA GLU A 397 17.68 15.48 -27.29
C GLU A 397 17.46 16.57 -26.21
N PHE A 398 16.80 16.20 -25.11
CA PHE A 398 16.69 17.01 -23.89
C PHE A 398 17.30 16.25 -22.72
N PHE A 399 18.41 16.77 -22.15
CA PHE A 399 19.13 16.17 -21.04
C PHE A 399 19.25 17.12 -19.84
N GLU A 400 18.86 16.66 -18.65
CA GLU A 400 19.10 17.33 -17.36
C GLU A 400 19.80 16.36 -16.41
N ASP A 401 20.94 16.75 -15.85
CA ASP A 401 21.72 15.91 -14.91
C ASP A 401 21.96 14.49 -15.45
N VAL A 402 22.49 14.42 -16.68
CA VAL A 402 22.95 13.17 -17.29
C VAL A 402 24.46 13.05 -17.14
N THR A 403 24.92 12.00 -16.45
CA THR A 403 26.34 11.76 -16.14
C THR A 403 26.87 10.48 -16.80
N ASN A 404 28.20 10.37 -16.93
CA ASN A 404 28.88 9.23 -17.57
C ASN A 404 28.33 8.91 -18.98
N LEU A 405 28.02 9.95 -19.75
CA LEU A 405 27.48 9.86 -21.11
C LEU A 405 28.55 9.48 -22.14
N ALA A 406 28.36 8.35 -22.83
CA ALA A 406 29.18 7.93 -23.97
C ALA A 406 28.41 8.12 -25.29
N ARG A 407 29.11 8.53 -26.35
CA ARG A 407 28.54 8.72 -27.70
C ARG A 407 29.39 8.09 -28.78
N ARG A 408 28.77 7.37 -29.70
CA ARG A 408 29.42 6.76 -30.86
C ARG A 408 28.55 6.82 -32.13
N PRO A 409 29.15 6.75 -33.32
CA PRO A 409 28.38 6.53 -34.53
C PRO A 409 27.76 5.12 -34.53
N GLY A 410 26.71 4.95 -35.31
CA GLY A 410 26.20 3.61 -35.62
C GLY A 410 27.22 2.82 -36.42
N ASP A 411 27.00 1.51 -36.50
CA ASP A 411 27.83 0.64 -37.32
C ASP A 411 27.71 0.99 -38.82
N PRO A 412 28.80 1.30 -39.53
CA PRO A 412 28.72 1.73 -40.93
C PRO A 412 28.30 0.61 -41.89
N GLU A 413 28.41 -0.66 -41.47
CA GLU A 413 28.00 -1.84 -42.23
C GLU A 413 26.69 -2.45 -41.71
N GLY A 414 26.05 -1.85 -40.70
CA GLY A 414 24.87 -2.39 -40.04
C GLY A 414 25.13 -3.71 -39.30
N ARG A 415 26.36 -3.95 -38.82
CA ARG A 415 26.68 -5.12 -37.97
C ARG A 415 26.03 -4.98 -36.58
N PRO A 416 25.64 -6.11 -35.95
CA PRO A 416 25.03 -6.09 -34.62
C PRO A 416 26.03 -5.66 -33.54
N ALA A 417 25.50 -5.27 -32.38
CA ALA A 417 26.28 -5.00 -31.18
C ALA A 417 27.07 -6.24 -30.69
N PRO A 418 28.18 -6.05 -29.97
CA PRO A 418 28.90 -7.17 -29.37
C PRO A 418 28.05 -7.82 -28.26
N LYS A 419 28.18 -9.14 -28.12
CA LYS A 419 27.55 -9.88 -27.04
C LYS A 419 28.44 -9.83 -25.79
N ALA A 420 28.00 -9.07 -24.79
CA ALA A 420 28.66 -9.03 -23.49
C ALA A 420 28.40 -10.33 -22.71
N VAL A 421 29.44 -10.95 -22.18
CA VAL A 421 29.37 -12.15 -21.33
C VAL A 421 30.19 -11.90 -20.09
N LEU A 422 29.55 -11.85 -18.92
CA LEU A 422 30.19 -11.61 -17.63
C LEU A 422 30.19 -12.88 -16.78
N GLU A 423 31.38 -13.35 -16.42
CA GLU A 423 31.60 -14.42 -15.45
C GLU A 423 32.10 -13.85 -14.11
N GLY A 424 31.62 -14.42 -13.01
CA GLY A 424 31.98 -14.00 -11.65
C GLY A 424 30.93 -14.46 -10.63
N PRO A 425 31.25 -14.38 -9.34
CA PRO A 425 30.33 -14.78 -8.27
C PRO A 425 29.22 -13.75 -8.03
N GLU A 426 28.06 -14.22 -7.55
CA GLU A 426 26.93 -13.40 -7.07
C GLU A 426 26.87 -13.35 -5.53
N LEU A 427 27.70 -14.15 -4.86
CA LEU A 427 27.83 -14.20 -3.41
C LEU A 427 29.32 -14.19 -3.05
N VAL A 428 29.71 -13.28 -2.18
CA VAL A 428 31.10 -13.07 -1.77
C VAL A 428 31.19 -12.81 -0.27
N LYS A 429 32.34 -13.10 0.34
CA LYS A 429 32.63 -12.67 1.70
C LYS A 429 33.16 -11.24 1.71
N VAL A 430 32.78 -10.47 2.74
CA VAL A 430 33.25 -9.09 2.91
C VAL A 430 34.78 -9.06 2.97
N GLY A 431 35.38 -8.17 2.17
CA GLY A 431 36.82 -8.00 2.08
C GLY A 431 37.57 -9.04 1.24
N GLU A 432 36.94 -10.16 0.86
CA GLU A 432 37.55 -11.12 -0.06
C GLU A 432 37.56 -10.60 -1.50
N ARG A 433 38.64 -10.87 -2.24
CA ARG A 433 38.76 -10.48 -3.64
C ARG A 433 38.05 -11.49 -4.53
N ALA A 434 36.99 -11.02 -5.19
CA ALA A 434 36.29 -11.75 -6.25
C ALA A 434 36.85 -11.36 -7.63
N VAL A 435 36.94 -12.34 -8.53
CA VAL A 435 37.35 -12.16 -9.92
C VAL A 435 36.10 -12.05 -10.79
N TYR A 436 36.04 -11.02 -11.62
CA TYR A 436 35.04 -10.85 -12.67
C TYR A 436 35.75 -10.79 -14.04
N ASP A 437 35.19 -11.49 -15.03
CA ASP A 437 35.84 -11.70 -16.33
C ASP A 437 34.84 -11.56 -17.48
N VAL A 438 35.19 -10.75 -18.49
CA VAL A 438 34.40 -10.57 -19.73
C VAL A 438 35.14 -11.02 -20.99
N ALA A 439 36.22 -11.78 -20.86
CA ALA A 439 37.02 -12.26 -21.98
C ALA A 439 36.23 -13.19 -22.94
N LYS A 440 35.08 -13.73 -22.50
CA LYS A 440 34.15 -14.49 -23.34
C LYS A 440 33.18 -13.62 -24.15
N SER A 441 33.23 -12.31 -23.99
CA SER A 441 32.46 -11.39 -24.83
C SER A 441 32.98 -11.44 -26.27
N GLU A 442 32.07 -11.34 -27.23
CA GLU A 442 32.40 -11.53 -28.64
C GLU A 442 31.72 -10.48 -29.52
N ASP A 443 32.43 -10.06 -30.57
CA ASP A 443 31.89 -9.24 -31.65
C ASP A 443 31.72 -10.12 -32.89
N ALA A 444 30.54 -10.08 -33.52
CA ALA A 444 30.23 -10.90 -34.68
C ALA A 444 31.13 -10.62 -35.90
N ALA A 445 31.71 -9.41 -35.98
CA ALA A 445 32.66 -9.02 -37.02
C ALA A 445 34.14 -9.20 -36.60
N GLY A 446 34.40 -9.79 -35.42
CA GLY A 446 35.74 -10.06 -34.91
C GLY A 446 36.54 -8.81 -34.53
N ARG A 447 35.87 -7.67 -34.26
CA ARG A 447 36.54 -6.43 -33.90
C ARG A 447 37.10 -6.47 -32.48
N PRO A 448 38.16 -5.70 -32.19
CA PRO A 448 38.65 -5.54 -30.83
C PRO A 448 37.56 -4.96 -29.90
N LEU A 449 37.49 -5.50 -28.68
CA LEU A 449 36.55 -5.05 -27.66
C LEU A 449 37.23 -4.14 -26.64
N ALA A 450 36.50 -3.13 -26.18
CA ALA A 450 36.87 -2.28 -25.05
C ALA A 450 35.81 -2.39 -23.95
N PHE A 451 36.24 -2.18 -22.70
CA PHE A 451 35.43 -2.44 -21.51
C PHE A 451 35.40 -1.21 -20.61
N ARG A 452 34.21 -0.89 -20.08
CA ARG A 452 34.03 0.02 -18.94
C ARG A 452 33.22 -0.70 -17.89
N TRP A 453 33.74 -0.74 -16.68
CA TRP A 453 33.10 -1.39 -15.54
C TRP A 453 32.71 -0.39 -14.48
N ASP A 454 31.72 -0.76 -13.68
CA ASP A 454 31.55 -0.28 -12.30
C ASP A 454 31.34 -1.53 -11.43
N ALA A 455 32.23 -1.74 -10.47
CA ALA A 455 32.05 -2.74 -9.42
C ALA A 455 32.00 -2.04 -8.06
N GLY A 456 30.80 -1.98 -7.47
CA GLY A 456 30.60 -1.37 -6.15
C GLY A 456 31.03 0.11 -6.05
N GLY A 457 30.90 0.88 -7.13
CA GLY A 457 31.31 2.28 -7.24
C GLY A 457 32.75 2.50 -7.70
N VAL A 458 33.46 1.43 -8.10
CA VAL A 458 34.85 1.50 -8.58
C VAL A 458 34.93 1.16 -10.07
N GLU A 459 35.53 2.04 -10.85
CA GLU A 459 35.67 1.86 -12.29
C GLU A 459 36.89 1.02 -12.70
N TYR A 460 36.72 0.20 -13.74
CA TYR A 460 37.79 -0.58 -14.36
C TYR A 460 37.66 -0.60 -15.90
N THR A 461 38.73 -1.00 -16.59
CA THR A 461 38.77 -1.08 -18.08
C THR A 461 39.39 -2.37 -18.63
N ALA A 462 39.92 -3.24 -17.78
CA ALA A 462 40.51 -4.51 -18.21
C ALA A 462 39.43 -5.56 -18.49
N ALA A 463 39.73 -6.57 -19.31
CA ALA A 463 38.84 -7.71 -19.55
C ALA A 463 38.60 -8.56 -18.30
N ARG A 464 39.54 -8.54 -17.34
CA ARG A 464 39.47 -9.28 -16.08
C ARG A 464 39.79 -8.33 -14.94
N VAL A 465 38.93 -8.29 -13.93
CA VAL A 465 39.03 -7.36 -12.79
C VAL A 465 38.92 -8.13 -11.48
N GLU A 466 39.63 -7.65 -10.45
CA GLU A 466 39.54 -8.17 -9.09
C GLU A 466 38.99 -7.08 -8.17
N HIS A 467 37.92 -7.38 -7.45
CA HIS A 467 37.24 -6.42 -6.58
C HIS A 467 36.88 -7.06 -5.24
N ALA A 468 36.96 -6.29 -4.16
CA ALA A 468 36.58 -6.71 -2.82
C ALA A 468 35.57 -5.71 -2.24
N PHE A 469 34.42 -6.23 -1.79
CA PHE A 469 33.36 -5.40 -1.25
C PHE A 469 33.60 -5.13 0.24
N PRO A 470 33.65 -3.87 0.69
CA PRO A 470 34.13 -3.52 2.03
C PRO A 470 33.09 -3.72 3.14
N ALA A 471 31.81 -3.90 2.80
CA ALA A 471 30.72 -4.00 3.77
C ALA A 471 29.65 -4.99 3.33
N PRO A 472 28.95 -5.63 4.28
CA PRO A 472 27.84 -6.52 3.96
C PRO A 472 26.68 -5.74 3.32
N GLY A 473 26.05 -6.31 2.31
CA GLY A 473 24.95 -5.67 1.61
C GLY A 473 24.75 -6.18 0.19
N PHE A 474 23.76 -5.59 -0.48
CA PHE A 474 23.57 -5.72 -1.92
C PHE A 474 24.49 -4.74 -2.64
N HIS A 475 25.20 -5.25 -3.63
CA HIS A 475 26.09 -4.52 -4.52
C HIS A 475 25.85 -4.96 -5.96
N ARG A 476 26.47 -4.26 -6.91
CA ARG A 476 26.39 -4.63 -8.31
C ARG A 476 27.73 -4.49 -9.01
N VAL A 477 27.94 -5.38 -9.97
CA VAL A 477 29.00 -5.27 -10.97
C VAL A 477 28.35 -5.12 -12.33
N GLY A 478 28.56 -3.98 -12.98
CA GLY A 478 28.11 -3.72 -14.34
C GLY A 478 29.29 -3.59 -15.28
N VAL A 479 29.10 -3.94 -16.55
CA VAL A 479 30.08 -3.72 -17.61
C VAL A 479 29.41 -3.36 -18.94
N THR A 480 29.93 -2.33 -19.59
CA THR A 480 29.68 -2.01 -20.99
C THR A 480 30.82 -2.57 -21.83
N VAL A 481 30.50 -3.40 -22.82
CA VAL A 481 31.43 -3.96 -23.80
C VAL A 481 31.16 -3.30 -25.14
N THR A 482 32.14 -2.60 -25.71
CA THR A 482 31.98 -1.91 -27.00
C THR A 482 32.94 -2.43 -28.06
N ASN A 483 32.47 -2.50 -29.30
CA ASN A 483 33.27 -2.81 -30.49
C ASN A 483 33.76 -1.54 -31.23
N GLY A 484 33.62 -0.36 -30.61
CA GLY A 484 33.94 0.95 -31.18
C GLY A 484 32.80 1.64 -31.91
N PHE A 485 31.71 0.93 -32.24
CA PHE A 485 30.49 1.49 -32.83
C PHE A 485 29.32 1.30 -31.87
N LEU A 486 28.94 0.05 -31.65
CA LEU A 486 27.83 -0.35 -30.78
C LEU A 486 28.35 -0.93 -29.46
N ALA A 487 27.47 -1.11 -28.50
CA ALA A 487 27.79 -1.73 -27.22
C ALA A 487 26.78 -2.81 -26.82
N GLY A 488 27.27 -3.80 -26.08
CA GLY A 488 26.46 -4.70 -25.26
C GLY A 488 26.73 -4.41 -23.78
N LEU A 489 25.79 -4.80 -22.92
CA LEU A 489 25.94 -4.68 -21.47
C LEU A 489 25.76 -6.04 -20.79
N ALA A 490 26.47 -6.23 -19.68
CA ALA A 490 26.26 -7.35 -18.77
C ALA A 490 26.40 -6.86 -17.33
N PHE A 491 25.80 -7.59 -16.38
CA PHE A 491 25.87 -7.25 -14.97
C PHE A 491 25.70 -8.48 -14.07
N LYS A 492 26.04 -8.32 -12.79
CA LYS A 492 25.81 -9.26 -11.70
C LYS A 492 25.33 -8.52 -10.47
N ASP A 493 24.22 -8.99 -9.92
CA ASP A 493 23.76 -8.66 -8.57
C ASP A 493 24.63 -9.45 -7.58
N VAL A 494 25.27 -8.76 -6.64
CA VAL A 494 26.26 -9.35 -5.74
C VAL A 494 25.88 -9.10 -4.29
N TYR A 495 25.72 -10.17 -3.52
CA TYR A 495 25.57 -10.11 -2.08
C TYR A 495 26.93 -10.29 -1.39
N ALA A 496 27.36 -9.27 -0.66
CA ALA A 496 28.49 -9.39 0.25
C ALA A 496 27.98 -9.78 1.64
N VAL A 497 28.46 -10.90 2.18
CA VAL A 497 28.07 -11.39 3.51
C VAL A 497 29.27 -11.42 4.46
N ALA A 498 29.03 -11.09 5.74
CA ALA A 498 30.03 -11.27 6.78
C ALA A 498 30.03 -12.72 7.28
N ASP A 499 31.16 -13.17 7.84
CA ASP A 499 31.17 -14.36 8.68
C ASP A 499 30.56 -14.01 10.03
N VAL A 500 29.39 -14.58 10.29
CA VAL A 500 28.67 -14.43 11.56
C VAL A 500 28.46 -15.80 12.18
N ASP A 501 28.58 -15.87 13.50
CA ASP A 501 28.13 -17.03 14.26
C ASP A 501 26.60 -16.99 14.32
N GLU A 502 25.95 -17.74 13.43
CA GLU A 502 24.49 -17.72 13.30
C GLU A 502 23.81 -18.22 14.58
N LEU A 503 23.00 -17.35 15.18
CA LEU A 503 22.34 -17.60 16.45
C LEU A 503 21.11 -18.50 16.32
N ALA A 504 20.35 -18.34 15.24
CA ALA A 504 18.97 -18.81 15.17
C ALA A 504 18.54 -19.28 13.78
N THR A 505 19.41 -19.27 12.77
CA THR A 505 19.01 -19.51 11.37
C THR A 505 19.47 -20.87 10.86
N GLU A 506 20.76 -21.07 10.57
CA GLU A 506 21.31 -22.34 10.06
C GLU A 506 20.90 -23.59 10.88
N GLY A 507 20.00 -24.43 10.36
CA GLY A 507 19.58 -25.69 10.98
C GLY A 507 18.77 -25.54 12.27
N HIS A 508 18.20 -24.36 12.53
CA HIS A 508 17.55 -24.03 13.79
C HIS A 508 16.02 -23.90 13.69
N ALA A 509 15.39 -24.13 12.54
CA ALA A 509 13.94 -23.92 12.37
C ALA A 509 13.06 -24.64 13.40
N SER A 510 13.44 -25.87 13.82
CA SER A 510 12.68 -26.64 14.82
C SER A 510 12.71 -26.04 16.24
N GLN A 511 13.60 -25.07 16.48
CA GLN A 511 13.74 -24.38 17.76
C GLN A 511 12.96 -23.06 17.80
N TRP A 512 12.34 -22.64 16.69
CA TRP A 512 11.47 -21.48 16.65
C TRP A 512 10.05 -21.82 17.15
N GLY A 513 9.44 -20.87 17.85
CA GLY A 513 8.01 -20.87 18.13
C GLY A 513 7.29 -19.83 17.26
N TRP A 514 5.96 -19.85 17.29
CA TRP A 514 5.15 -18.93 16.51
C TRP A 514 3.86 -18.51 17.24
N ALA A 515 3.30 -17.39 16.81
CA ALA A 515 1.99 -16.89 17.19
C ALA A 515 1.34 -16.19 15.99
N MET A 516 0.02 -16.16 15.94
CA MET A 516 -0.76 -15.47 14.92
C MET A 516 -2.02 -14.87 15.56
N GLY A 517 -2.47 -13.72 15.08
CA GLY A 517 -3.59 -12.95 15.65
C GLY A 517 -4.90 -13.73 15.87
N SER A 518 -5.70 -13.28 16.84
CA SER A 518 -6.92 -13.91 17.35
C SER A 518 -8.08 -13.90 16.34
N GLY A 519 -8.17 -14.93 15.51
CA GLY A 519 -9.47 -15.44 15.08
C GLY A 519 -9.97 -16.44 16.11
N ASP A 520 -11.18 -16.26 16.63
CA ASP A 520 -11.83 -17.13 17.63
C ASP A 520 -11.98 -18.61 17.15
N ASP A 521 -11.60 -18.89 15.89
CA ASP A 521 -11.75 -20.20 15.24
C ASP A 521 -10.47 -21.07 15.27
N GLY A 522 -9.33 -20.56 15.78
CA GLY A 522 -8.13 -21.38 16.09
C GLY A 522 -7.51 -22.20 14.94
N ALA A 523 -7.84 -21.93 13.67
CA ALA A 523 -7.53 -22.82 12.55
C ALA A 523 -6.20 -22.55 11.81
N GLY A 524 -5.45 -21.50 12.18
CA GLY A 524 -4.23 -21.10 11.47
C GLY A 524 -2.93 -21.55 12.16
N ARG A 525 -1.91 -21.90 11.37
CA ARG A 525 -0.55 -22.27 11.83
C ARG A 525 0.50 -21.49 11.06
N VAL A 526 1.67 -21.27 11.70
CA VAL A 526 2.90 -20.89 10.99
C VAL A 526 3.80 -22.12 10.84
N GLU A 527 4.09 -22.49 9.59
CA GLU A 527 5.06 -23.52 9.25
C GLU A 527 6.46 -22.92 9.29
N LEU A 528 7.33 -23.56 10.06
CA LEU A 528 8.73 -23.19 10.23
C LEU A 528 9.60 -24.35 9.75
N SER A 529 10.51 -24.10 8.80
CA SER A 529 11.36 -25.14 8.21
C SER A 529 12.72 -24.59 7.82
N ASP A 530 13.76 -25.44 7.90
CA ASP A 530 15.06 -25.15 7.30
C ASP A 530 14.94 -25.30 5.77
N ASP A 531 15.20 -24.23 5.03
CA ASP A 531 15.05 -24.16 3.57
C ASP A 531 16.41 -23.88 2.91
N ALA A 532 16.67 -24.51 1.76
CA ALA A 532 17.93 -24.35 1.02
C ALA A 532 18.06 -22.97 0.36
N VAL A 533 17.00 -22.16 0.32
CA VAL A 533 17.06 -20.74 -0.04
C VAL A 533 17.82 -19.99 1.07
N ALA A 534 19.14 -19.91 0.96
CA ALA A 534 20.03 -19.30 1.95
C ALA A 534 21.11 -18.42 1.30
N LEU A 535 21.70 -17.53 2.10
CA LEU A 535 22.71 -16.54 1.71
C LEU A 535 24.02 -16.67 2.52
N CYS A 536 23.96 -16.86 3.84
CA CYS A 536 25.14 -16.95 4.71
C CYS A 536 25.63 -18.40 4.89
N GLY A 537 24.71 -19.32 5.17
CA GLY A 537 24.95 -20.73 5.43
C GLY A 537 24.45 -21.66 4.31
N LYS A 538 24.03 -22.87 4.68
CA LYS A 538 23.40 -23.84 3.76
C LYS A 538 21.89 -23.78 3.80
N THR A 539 21.33 -23.29 4.90
CA THR A 539 19.89 -23.26 5.17
C THR A 539 19.50 -21.95 5.84
N SER A 540 18.31 -21.47 5.53
CA SER A 540 17.66 -20.36 6.24
C SER A 540 16.39 -20.85 6.92
N VAL A 541 15.83 -20.05 7.83
CA VAL A 541 14.53 -20.35 8.44
C VAL A 541 13.43 -19.77 7.58
N ARG A 542 12.60 -20.63 6.98
CA ARG A 542 11.39 -20.23 6.29
C ARG A 542 10.20 -20.20 7.24
N MET A 543 9.46 -19.10 7.20
CA MET A 543 8.20 -18.87 7.88
C MET A 543 7.07 -18.80 6.84
N ARG A 544 6.05 -19.67 6.96
CA ARG A 544 4.87 -19.67 6.07
C ARG A 544 3.57 -19.88 6.86
N PRO A 545 2.70 -18.86 6.99
CA PRO A 545 1.37 -19.06 7.54
C PRO A 545 0.49 -19.89 6.60
N SER A 546 -0.23 -20.89 7.15
CA SER A 546 -1.16 -21.74 6.40
C SER A 546 -2.23 -22.37 7.31
N PRO A 547 -3.54 -22.12 7.09
CA PRO A 547 -4.07 -20.97 6.35
C PRO A 547 -3.63 -19.65 7.01
N HIS A 548 -3.47 -18.60 6.22
CA HIS A 548 -3.27 -17.25 6.74
C HIS A 548 -4.64 -16.62 7.05
N THR A 549 -4.85 -16.21 8.30
CA THR A 549 -6.13 -15.67 8.76
C THR A 549 -6.23 -14.16 8.67
N GLY A 550 -5.24 -13.50 8.04
CA GLY A 550 -5.09 -12.05 8.07
C GLY A 550 -4.45 -11.54 9.37
N GLY A 551 -3.78 -10.38 9.28
CA GLY A 551 -3.22 -9.68 10.43
C GLY A 551 -1.80 -10.11 10.79
N SER A 552 -1.52 -10.18 12.09
CA SER A 552 -0.16 -10.33 12.61
C SER A 552 0.30 -11.79 12.63
N VAL A 553 1.49 -12.03 12.07
CA VAL A 553 2.19 -13.31 12.09
C VAL A 553 3.53 -13.12 12.79
N THR A 554 3.78 -13.88 13.85
CA THR A 554 4.98 -13.74 14.68
C THR A 554 5.74 -15.05 14.76
N ALA A 555 7.05 -15.02 14.53
CA ALA A 555 7.98 -16.08 14.87
C ALA A 555 8.89 -15.62 16.02
N PHE A 556 9.20 -16.49 16.98
CA PHE A 556 10.06 -16.15 18.11
C PHE A 556 11.09 -17.23 18.42
N PHE A 557 12.26 -16.80 18.89
CA PHE A 557 13.40 -17.68 19.15
C PHE A 557 14.06 -17.36 20.50
N PRO A 558 14.41 -18.39 21.30
CA PRO A 558 14.00 -19.79 21.14
C PRO A 558 12.52 -19.95 21.45
N GLY A 559 11.88 -20.99 20.91
CA GLY A 559 10.49 -21.35 21.16
C GLY A 559 10.21 -21.65 22.64
N THR A 560 11.24 -21.98 23.42
CA THR A 560 11.18 -22.15 24.88
C THR A 560 11.04 -20.85 25.65
N LYS A 561 11.29 -19.70 25.01
CA LYS A 561 11.30 -18.37 25.61
C LYS A 561 12.28 -18.22 26.79
N ASN A 562 13.41 -18.94 26.75
CA ASN A 562 14.37 -18.97 27.84
C ASN A 562 15.83 -19.13 27.37
N ALA A 563 16.32 -18.16 26.60
CA ALA A 563 17.70 -18.07 26.18
C ALA A 563 18.63 -17.45 27.24
N ALA A 564 18.13 -16.44 27.96
CA ALA A 564 18.86 -15.66 28.96
C ALA A 564 20.19 -15.05 28.43
N TRP A 565 20.17 -14.48 27.21
CA TRP A 565 21.31 -13.80 26.61
C TRP A 565 21.68 -12.52 27.37
N ASP A 566 22.98 -12.27 27.57
CA ASP A 566 23.49 -10.95 27.96
C ASP A 566 23.91 -10.17 26.71
N LEU A 567 23.15 -9.13 26.39
CA LEU A 567 23.34 -8.26 25.23
C LEU A 567 23.83 -6.85 25.61
N ALA A 568 24.23 -6.61 26.86
CA ALA A 568 24.59 -5.27 27.34
C ALA A 568 25.79 -4.64 26.61
N GLY A 569 26.69 -5.46 26.04
CA GLY A 569 27.83 -5.02 25.22
C GLY A 569 27.57 -5.01 23.72
N LYS A 570 26.38 -5.42 23.27
CA LYS A 570 26.02 -5.51 21.85
C LYS A 570 25.45 -4.20 21.35
N THR A 571 25.68 -3.91 20.08
CA THR A 571 25.29 -2.63 19.47
C THR A 571 24.12 -2.78 18.51
N ARG A 572 23.96 -3.95 17.89
CA ARG A 572 22.93 -4.21 16.87
C ARG A 572 22.56 -5.68 16.74
N LEU A 573 21.36 -5.93 16.23
CA LEU A 573 20.92 -7.20 15.65
C LEU A 573 21.00 -7.06 14.13
N VAL A 574 21.56 -8.07 13.47
CA VAL A 574 21.60 -8.16 12.01
C VAL A 574 21.00 -9.48 11.55
N PHE A 575 20.33 -9.47 10.42
CA PHE A 575 19.88 -10.66 9.70
C PHE A 575 19.49 -10.30 8.26
N TRP A 576 19.35 -11.30 7.41
CA TRP A 576 18.83 -11.15 6.05
C TRP A 576 17.38 -11.63 6.00
N LEU A 577 16.57 -10.95 5.21
CA LEU A 577 15.16 -11.25 5.00
C LEU A 577 14.87 -11.31 3.49
N LYS A 578 14.25 -12.39 3.05
CA LYS A 578 13.63 -12.50 1.71
C LYS A 578 12.16 -12.85 1.89
N PHE A 579 11.30 -12.47 0.94
CA PHE A 579 9.88 -12.84 1.02
C PHE A 579 9.24 -13.03 -0.36
N GLU A 580 8.10 -13.72 -0.34
CA GLU A 580 7.15 -13.88 -1.44
C GLU A 580 5.74 -13.75 -0.83
N ASN A 581 4.95 -12.79 -1.31
CA ASN A 581 3.62 -12.51 -0.76
C ASN A 581 2.60 -12.40 -1.89
N GLU A 582 1.59 -13.27 -1.89
CA GLU A 582 0.54 -13.27 -2.92
C GLU A 582 -0.50 -12.17 -2.70
N ASN A 583 -0.68 -11.68 -1.47
CA ASN A 583 -1.73 -10.70 -1.20
C ASN A 583 -1.43 -9.40 -1.96
N ILE A 584 -2.38 -8.89 -2.76
CA ILE A 584 -2.20 -7.69 -3.62
C ILE A 584 -1.70 -6.48 -2.80
N GLY A 585 -2.18 -6.33 -1.56
CA GLY A 585 -1.75 -5.26 -0.65
C GLY A 585 -0.38 -5.48 0.01
N GLY A 586 0.30 -6.60 -0.27
CA GLY A 586 1.59 -6.95 0.30
C GLY A 586 1.58 -7.01 1.83
N PHE A 587 2.63 -6.44 2.43
CA PHE A 587 2.73 -6.24 3.88
C PHE A 587 2.19 -4.86 4.25
N GLY A 588 1.42 -4.76 5.34
CA GLY A 588 0.86 -3.50 5.86
C GLY A 588 1.58 -3.04 7.12
N GLY A 589 1.51 -1.76 7.49
CA GLY A 589 2.16 -1.28 8.72
C GLY A 589 3.70 -1.34 8.70
N PRO A 590 4.37 -1.18 9.86
CA PRO A 590 5.83 -1.15 9.93
C PRO A 590 6.35 -2.59 9.93
N ASN A 591 7.19 -2.95 8.96
CA ASN A 591 7.75 -4.30 8.89
C ASN A 591 9.24 -4.30 8.57
N PRO A 592 10.01 -5.24 9.15
CA PRO A 592 9.60 -6.17 10.20
C PRO A 592 9.55 -5.51 11.60
N ILE A 593 8.61 -5.91 12.46
CA ILE A 593 8.60 -5.52 13.88
C ILE A 593 9.45 -6.50 14.67
N VAL A 594 10.49 -6.02 15.35
CA VAL A 594 11.36 -6.87 16.16
C VAL A 594 11.18 -6.55 17.63
N ARG A 595 11.11 -7.57 18.49
CA ARG A 595 11.06 -7.36 19.94
C ARG A 595 12.08 -8.23 20.66
N LEU A 596 12.69 -7.66 21.70
CA LEU A 596 13.55 -8.36 22.65
C LEU A 596 12.84 -8.44 23.98
N HIS A 597 12.61 -9.65 24.49
CA HIS A 597 11.77 -9.89 25.66
C HIS A 597 12.60 -10.29 26.87
N ALA A 598 12.24 -9.81 28.05
CA ALA A 598 12.74 -10.27 29.33
C ALA A 598 11.64 -10.20 30.39
N ARG A 599 11.28 -11.35 30.97
CA ARG A 599 10.18 -11.45 31.95
C ARG A 599 8.89 -10.86 31.39
N GLU A 600 8.34 -9.85 32.06
CA GLU A 600 7.14 -9.12 31.69
C GLU A 600 7.46 -7.84 30.91
N ALA A 601 8.68 -7.64 30.40
CA ALA A 601 9.03 -6.45 29.63
C ALA A 601 9.62 -6.80 28.27
N ALA A 602 9.51 -5.89 27.31
CA ALA A 602 10.13 -6.01 26.00
C ALA A 602 10.60 -4.66 25.48
N TYR A 603 11.72 -4.64 24.75
CA TYR A 603 11.99 -3.55 23.82
C TYR A 603 11.40 -3.89 22.47
N THR A 604 10.55 -3.00 21.93
CA THR A 604 9.97 -3.10 20.59
C THR A 604 10.68 -2.15 19.66
N TYR A 605 11.06 -2.65 18.49
CA TYR A 605 11.80 -1.94 17.46
C TYR A 605 10.98 -1.91 16.18
N LEU A 606 10.68 -0.71 15.71
CA LEU A 606 9.98 -0.44 14.46
C LEU A 606 10.96 0.24 13.49
N PRO A 607 11.08 -0.24 12.24
CA PRO A 607 11.81 0.50 11.22
C PRO A 607 11.19 1.87 11.01
N ALA A 608 12.02 2.88 10.78
CA ALA A 608 11.60 4.25 10.62
C ALA A 608 12.43 4.99 9.57
N LEU A 609 11.89 6.11 9.08
CA LEU A 609 12.61 7.11 8.31
C LEU A 609 12.26 8.47 8.91
N ALA A 610 13.26 9.23 9.38
CA ALA A 610 13.04 10.49 10.08
C ALA A 610 12.01 10.38 11.24
N HIS A 611 12.15 9.34 12.07
CA HIS A 611 11.26 9.02 13.20
C HIS A 611 9.79 8.73 12.84
N GLN A 612 9.47 8.50 11.57
CA GLN A 612 8.18 7.96 11.14
C GLN A 612 8.30 6.47 10.84
N PRO A 613 7.43 5.59 11.35
CA PRO A 613 7.49 4.17 11.01
C PRO A 613 7.39 3.91 9.51
N ARG A 614 8.11 2.90 9.05
CA ARG A 614 8.22 2.53 7.63
C ARG A 614 8.07 1.03 7.44
N ASN A 615 7.50 0.64 6.31
CA ASN A 615 7.51 -0.73 5.84
C ASN A 615 8.75 -1.01 4.98
N LEU A 616 9.77 -1.70 5.51
CA LEU A 616 10.96 -2.09 4.74
C LEU A 616 10.66 -3.18 3.68
N LEU A 617 9.52 -3.87 3.79
CA LEU A 617 9.07 -4.89 2.84
C LEU A 617 8.15 -4.32 1.73
N GLY A 618 7.86 -3.02 1.77
CA GLY A 618 7.14 -2.30 0.72
C GLY A 618 7.96 -1.15 0.13
N ASP A 619 8.85 -0.54 0.91
CA ASP A 619 9.76 0.51 0.48
C ASP A 619 11.20 -0.01 0.54
N PHE A 620 11.66 -0.65 -0.54
CA PHE A 620 12.99 -1.26 -0.61
C PHE A 620 14.09 -0.20 -0.68
N PRO A 621 15.23 -0.38 0.02
CA PRO A 621 16.40 0.48 -0.18
C PRO A 621 17.02 0.32 -1.57
N TYR A 622 16.83 -0.85 -2.20
CA TYR A 622 17.28 -1.19 -3.55
C TYR A 622 16.07 -1.70 -4.35
N SER A 623 15.29 -0.78 -4.93
CA SER A 623 14.06 -1.10 -5.66
C SER A 623 14.33 -2.04 -6.85
N GLU A 624 15.50 -1.90 -7.47
CA GLU A 624 15.99 -2.73 -8.57
C GLU A 624 16.25 -4.20 -8.18
N ALA A 625 16.43 -4.47 -6.88
CA ALA A 625 16.72 -5.80 -6.34
C ALA A 625 15.62 -6.29 -5.38
N ARG A 626 14.40 -5.75 -5.50
CA ARG A 626 13.25 -6.04 -4.61
C ARG A 626 12.80 -7.52 -4.54
N HIS A 627 13.28 -8.35 -5.46
CA HIS A 627 13.06 -9.80 -5.48
C HIS A 627 14.13 -10.62 -4.73
N GLY A 628 15.18 -9.95 -4.25
CA GLY A 628 16.34 -10.54 -3.61
C GLY A 628 16.28 -10.53 -2.09
N TRP A 629 17.46 -10.55 -1.45
CA TRP A 629 17.60 -10.46 0.00
C TRP A 629 17.74 -9.02 0.48
N LEU A 630 17.01 -8.68 1.54
CA LEU A 630 17.12 -7.43 2.27
C LEU A 630 17.95 -7.65 3.54
N ARG A 631 18.98 -6.82 3.73
CA ARG A 631 19.73 -6.82 4.99
C ARG A 631 19.02 -5.96 6.03
N ILE A 632 18.63 -6.55 7.15
CA ILE A 632 18.09 -5.85 8.31
C ILE A 632 19.23 -5.53 9.27
N VAL A 633 19.31 -4.25 9.68
CA VAL A 633 20.29 -3.75 10.65
C VAL A 633 19.53 -2.97 11.70
N MET A 634 19.22 -3.64 12.82
CA MET A 634 18.47 -3.05 13.92
C MET A 634 19.44 -2.63 15.03
N PRO A 635 19.62 -1.32 15.30
CA PRO A 635 20.42 -0.86 16.42
C PRO A 635 19.74 -1.23 17.74
N LEU A 636 20.51 -1.65 18.73
CA LEU A 636 19.99 -1.91 20.08
C LEU A 636 19.77 -0.61 20.87
N GLY A 637 20.52 0.45 20.53
CA GLY A 637 20.42 1.80 21.10
C GLY A 637 19.43 2.72 20.38
N ALA A 638 19.50 4.03 20.65
CA ALA A 638 18.69 5.04 19.95
C ALA A 638 19.16 5.22 18.50
N SER A 639 18.22 5.50 17.59
CA SER A 639 18.47 5.68 16.16
C SER A 639 17.38 6.55 15.53
N GLU A 640 17.68 7.17 14.39
CA GLU A 640 16.71 7.89 13.55
C GLU A 640 15.96 6.94 12.60
N ASP A 641 16.58 5.79 12.27
CA ASP A 641 16.06 4.78 11.34
C ASP A 641 15.27 3.66 12.04
N TRP A 642 15.24 3.68 13.38
CA TRP A 642 14.50 2.72 14.19
C TRP A 642 13.90 3.40 15.43
N ILE A 643 12.60 3.25 15.60
CA ILE A 643 11.90 3.67 16.81
C ILE A 643 11.96 2.52 17.80
N ARG A 644 12.50 2.78 18.99
CA ARG A 644 12.56 1.81 20.09
C ARG A 644 11.62 2.25 21.21
N THR A 645 10.59 1.45 21.47
CA THR A 645 9.70 1.60 22.63
C THR A 645 9.95 0.50 23.65
N GLU A 646 9.46 0.69 24.87
CA GLU A 646 9.51 -0.30 25.94
C GLU A 646 8.08 -0.69 26.32
N ASP A 647 7.76 -1.97 26.19
CA ASP A 647 6.45 -2.54 26.49
C ASP A 647 6.55 -3.39 27.77
N VAL A 648 5.48 -3.42 28.58
CA VAL A 648 5.35 -4.31 29.74
C VAL A 648 4.12 -5.19 29.56
N ALA A 649 4.31 -6.51 29.49
CA ALA A 649 3.27 -7.53 29.40
C ALA A 649 2.26 -7.38 30.53
N GLY A 650 0.96 -7.34 30.20
CA GLY A 650 -0.13 -7.08 31.15
C GLY A 650 -0.52 -5.61 31.27
N GLY A 651 0.13 -4.69 30.54
CA GLY A 651 -0.40 -3.36 30.23
C GLY A 651 -0.40 -2.35 31.37
N ALA A 652 0.23 -2.62 32.52
CA ALA A 652 0.33 -1.66 33.62
C ALA A 652 1.76 -1.15 33.77
N SER A 653 2.26 -0.42 32.78
CA SER A 653 3.44 0.43 32.98
C SER A 653 3.06 1.52 33.98
N LEU A 654 3.64 1.44 35.17
CA LEU A 654 3.47 2.45 36.20
C LEU A 654 4.45 3.58 35.93
N HIS A 655 3.94 4.73 35.55
CA HIS A 655 4.77 5.89 35.25
C HIS A 655 4.45 7.03 36.23
N VAL A 656 5.49 7.67 36.74
CA VAL A 656 5.38 8.77 37.71
C VAL A 656 6.21 9.93 37.18
N ASP A 657 5.57 11.09 37.01
CA ASP A 657 6.22 12.30 36.52
C ASP A 657 5.57 13.54 37.12
N ASN A 658 6.37 14.51 37.58
CA ASN A 658 5.90 15.75 38.21
C ASN A 658 4.85 15.56 39.33
N GLY A 659 4.95 14.48 40.10
CA GLY A 659 3.99 14.15 41.17
C GLY A 659 2.64 13.64 40.68
N LEU A 660 2.52 13.29 39.39
CA LEU A 660 1.39 12.58 38.81
C LEU A 660 1.73 11.09 38.68
N VAL A 661 0.73 10.25 38.89
CA VAL A 661 0.79 8.80 38.65
C VAL A 661 -0.07 8.50 37.42
N PHE A 662 0.54 7.83 36.45
CA PHE A 662 -0.11 7.33 35.25
C PHE A 662 -0.31 5.83 35.41
N ARG A 663 -1.56 5.38 35.28
CA ARG A 663 -1.94 3.98 35.33
C ARG A 663 -2.52 3.57 33.98
N THR A 664 -1.85 2.68 33.31
CA THR A 664 -2.26 2.17 31.99
C THR A 664 -3.26 1.02 32.16
N PHE A 665 -4.27 1.00 31.29
CA PHE A 665 -5.24 -0.08 31.16
C PHE A 665 -5.67 -0.24 29.70
N THR A 666 -6.25 -1.40 29.40
CA THR A 666 -6.73 -1.75 28.05
C THR A 666 -8.21 -1.46 27.91
N ALA A 667 -8.60 -0.72 26.87
CA ALA A 667 -9.98 -0.45 26.49
C ALA A 667 -10.46 -1.41 25.38
N PRO A 668 -11.78 -1.53 25.13
CA PRO A 668 -12.30 -2.39 24.07
C PRO A 668 -12.20 -1.79 22.65
N PHE A 669 -11.68 -0.57 22.52
CA PHE A 669 -11.58 0.15 21.25
C PHE A 669 -10.14 0.42 20.84
N GLU A 670 -9.91 0.41 19.53
CA GLU A 670 -8.61 0.71 18.92
C GLU A 670 -8.22 2.17 19.10
N THR A 671 -6.91 2.42 19.18
CA THR A 671 -6.42 3.77 19.44
C THR A 671 -5.90 4.54 18.23
N GLN A 672 -5.84 3.92 17.04
CA GLN A 672 -5.07 4.45 15.91
C GLN A 672 -5.68 5.69 15.24
N GLY A 673 -6.93 5.63 14.84
CA GLY A 673 -7.61 6.72 14.14
C GLY A 673 -8.06 7.87 15.04
N SER A 674 -8.48 8.97 14.40
CA SER A 674 -8.95 10.17 15.09
C SER A 674 -10.00 9.86 16.15
N SER A 675 -9.88 10.50 17.30
CA SER A 675 -10.84 10.34 18.37
C SER A 675 -11.05 11.62 19.16
N SER A 676 -12.07 11.58 20.00
CA SER A 676 -12.35 12.66 20.93
C SER A 676 -12.92 12.09 22.22
N MET A 677 -12.59 12.72 23.35
CA MET A 677 -13.08 12.36 24.67
C MET A 677 -13.73 13.56 25.32
N VAL A 678 -14.88 13.35 25.95
CA VAL A 678 -15.57 14.40 26.71
C VAL A 678 -16.25 13.81 27.94
N SER A 679 -16.22 14.54 29.05
CA SER A 679 -16.92 14.16 30.27
C SER A 679 -18.31 14.80 30.31
N GLY A 680 -19.34 13.99 30.49
CA GLY A 680 -20.71 14.42 30.77
C GLY A 680 -20.98 14.70 32.26
N GLY A 681 -19.97 14.56 33.12
CA GLY A 681 -20.11 14.56 34.57
C GLY A 681 -20.26 13.14 35.12
N ASP A 682 -21.36 12.46 34.77
CA ASP A 682 -21.64 11.09 35.25
C ASP A 682 -20.96 10.00 34.43
N LEU A 683 -20.82 10.23 33.12
CA LEU A 683 -20.17 9.35 32.15
C LEU A 683 -19.04 10.08 31.44
N LEU A 684 -17.97 9.35 31.15
CA LEU A 684 -16.93 9.71 30.20
C LEU A 684 -17.28 9.09 28.85
N PHE A 685 -17.23 9.88 27.78
CA PHE A 685 -17.48 9.40 26.42
C PHE A 685 -16.20 9.43 25.60
N CYS A 686 -16.05 8.45 24.70
CA CYS A 686 -15.01 8.42 23.68
C CYS A 686 -15.64 8.05 22.33
N ALA A 687 -15.48 8.92 21.34
CA ALA A 687 -15.85 8.64 19.95
C ALA A 687 -14.60 8.32 19.15
N THR A 688 -14.63 7.25 18.36
CA THR A 688 -13.53 6.82 17.48
C THR A 688 -13.96 6.90 16.03
N LEU A 689 -13.06 7.40 15.17
CA LEU A 689 -13.26 7.39 13.73
C LEU A 689 -13.14 5.97 13.18
N ASP A 690 -12.22 5.17 13.72
CA ASP A 690 -12.12 3.74 13.44
C ASP A 690 -13.42 3.04 13.89
N GLY A 691 -14.09 2.42 12.93
CA GLY A 691 -15.38 1.76 13.13
C GLY A 691 -16.55 2.71 13.39
N GLU A 692 -16.35 4.04 13.34
CA GLU A 692 -17.37 5.05 13.62
C GLU A 692 -18.16 4.76 14.92
N ALA A 693 -17.44 4.46 15.99
CA ALA A 693 -18.01 3.95 17.24
C ALA A 693 -18.06 4.99 18.37
N LEU A 694 -18.97 4.79 19.32
CA LEU A 694 -19.12 5.61 20.53
C LEU A 694 -19.09 4.72 21.77
N PHE A 695 -18.25 5.07 22.74
CA PHE A 695 -18.14 4.36 24.00
C PHE A 695 -18.44 5.28 25.18
N ALA A 696 -19.00 4.71 26.24
CA ALA A 696 -19.27 5.40 27.49
C ALA A 696 -18.68 4.62 28.67
N SER A 697 -18.16 5.32 29.67
CA SER A 697 -17.64 4.73 30.89
C SER A 697 -18.02 5.53 32.13
N PRO A 698 -18.50 4.89 33.21
CA PRO A 698 -18.79 5.58 34.47
C PRO A 698 -17.54 5.91 35.29
N ASP A 699 -16.44 5.20 35.08
CA ASP A 699 -15.22 5.32 35.90
C ASP A 699 -13.94 5.46 35.05
N GLY A 700 -14.10 5.56 33.74
CA GLY A 700 -13.04 5.60 32.73
C GLY A 700 -12.35 4.26 32.48
N ARG A 701 -12.71 3.18 33.17
CA ARG A 701 -12.07 1.86 33.06
C ARG A 701 -13.00 0.85 32.39
N GLU A 702 -14.23 0.77 32.85
CA GLU A 702 -15.23 -0.12 32.27
C GLU A 702 -15.96 0.64 31.15
N TRP A 703 -15.75 0.20 29.92
CA TRP A 703 -16.32 0.85 28.74
C TRP A 703 -17.45 0.00 28.17
N THR A 704 -18.58 0.65 27.90
CA THR A 704 -19.72 0.05 27.21
C THR A 704 -19.90 0.78 25.88
N GLU A 705 -19.99 0.01 24.80
CA GLU A 705 -20.33 0.53 23.47
C GLU A 705 -21.76 1.07 23.45
N ARG A 706 -21.96 2.15 22.72
CA ARG A 706 -23.24 2.83 22.47
C ARG A 706 -23.50 2.80 20.97
N THR A 707 -24.71 3.19 20.57
CA THR A 707 -25.03 3.31 19.14
C THR A 707 -24.04 4.27 18.47
N GLY A 708 -23.26 3.78 17.51
CA GLY A 708 -22.32 4.59 16.74
C GLY A 708 -23.04 5.55 15.79
N PRO A 709 -22.43 6.67 15.35
CA PRO A 709 -23.02 7.57 14.38
C PRO A 709 -23.47 6.88 13.08
N ALA A 710 -22.64 6.02 12.48
CA ALA A 710 -23.00 5.36 11.22
C ALA A 710 -24.24 4.45 11.37
N GLU A 711 -24.24 3.61 12.43
CA GLU A 711 -25.39 2.77 12.78
C GLU A 711 -26.64 3.61 13.08
N GLY A 712 -26.50 4.63 13.92
CA GLY A 712 -27.62 5.44 14.39
C GLY A 712 -28.22 6.35 13.32
N LEU A 713 -27.43 6.76 12.31
CA LEU A 713 -27.86 7.61 11.20
C LEU A 713 -28.25 6.79 9.96
N GLY A 714 -27.85 5.51 9.89
CA GLY A 714 -28.13 4.61 8.77
C GLY A 714 -27.28 4.87 7.53
N CYS A 715 -26.08 5.44 7.70
CA CYS A 715 -25.15 5.71 6.61
C CYS A 715 -23.71 5.88 7.12
N ASP A 716 -22.73 5.44 6.35
CA ASP A 716 -21.31 5.67 6.64
C ASP A 716 -20.87 7.06 6.18
N GLY A 717 -19.84 7.64 6.82
CA GLY A 717 -19.27 8.90 6.35
C GLY A 717 -18.71 9.82 7.44
N ALA A 718 -17.78 9.34 8.26
CA ALA A 718 -17.08 10.20 9.20
C ALA A 718 -16.47 11.46 8.54
N ALA A 719 -16.58 12.60 9.23
CA ALA A 719 -16.10 13.89 8.75
C ALA A 719 -15.46 14.71 9.88
N TRP A 720 -14.73 14.11 10.80
CA TRP A 720 -14.12 14.86 11.90
C TRP A 720 -12.66 14.50 12.10
N ASN A 721 -11.90 15.44 12.67
CA ASN A 721 -10.53 15.23 13.12
C ASN A 721 -10.53 15.12 14.66
N ASN A 722 -9.33 14.97 15.25
CA ASN A 722 -9.16 14.84 16.70
C ASN A 722 -9.79 16.00 17.50
N GLY A 723 -10.49 15.65 18.58
CA GLY A 723 -11.09 16.63 19.50
C GLY A 723 -12.46 17.19 19.08
N MET A 724 -13.08 16.65 18.04
CA MET A 724 -14.45 17.01 17.64
C MET A 724 -15.48 16.18 18.41
N LEU A 725 -15.66 16.41 19.72
CA LEU A 725 -16.81 15.88 20.45
C LEU A 725 -17.13 16.82 21.61
N ALA A 726 -18.35 17.33 21.66
CA ALA A 726 -18.73 18.29 22.67
C ALA A 726 -19.99 17.84 23.41
N TYR A 727 -20.00 18.07 24.73
CA TYR A 727 -21.12 17.72 25.59
C TYR A 727 -21.91 18.97 25.99
N ARG A 728 -23.23 18.87 25.94
CA ARG A 728 -24.15 19.84 26.56
C ARG A 728 -25.05 19.12 27.55
N ALA A 729 -25.04 19.62 28.79
CA ALA A 729 -25.99 19.18 29.80
C ALA A 729 -27.43 19.56 29.42
N GLY A 730 -28.36 18.63 29.63
CA GLY A 730 -29.80 18.83 29.51
C GLY A 730 -30.51 18.74 30.87
N PRO A 731 -31.85 18.87 30.89
CA PRO A 731 -32.64 18.76 32.11
C PRO A 731 -32.62 17.33 32.68
N GLU A 732 -32.71 17.19 34.01
CA GLU A 732 -32.92 15.91 34.73
C GLU A 732 -31.93 14.78 34.40
N GLY A 733 -30.67 15.11 34.07
CA GLY A 733 -29.64 14.13 33.75
C GLY A 733 -29.64 13.64 32.29
N GLY A 734 -30.55 14.14 31.45
CA GLY A 734 -30.44 14.05 30.00
C GLY A 734 -29.36 14.99 29.47
N GLY A 735 -28.78 14.70 28.32
CA GLY A 735 -27.72 15.51 27.70
C GLY A 735 -27.49 15.11 26.26
N HIS A 736 -26.82 15.99 25.49
CA HIS A 736 -26.51 15.73 24.10
C HIS A 736 -25.00 15.77 23.86
N LEU A 737 -24.51 14.85 23.03
CA LEU A 737 -23.19 14.96 22.41
C LEU A 737 -23.35 15.52 21.00
N TYR A 738 -22.40 16.35 20.59
CA TYR A 738 -22.36 16.93 19.25
C TYR A 738 -21.09 16.51 18.52
N LEU A 739 -21.27 16.11 17.26
CA LEU A 739 -20.24 15.60 16.35
C LEU A 739 -20.50 16.11 14.92
N ARG A 740 -19.51 16.08 14.03
CA ARG A 740 -19.67 16.38 12.59
C ARG A 740 -19.76 15.07 11.81
N HIS A 741 -20.61 14.95 10.79
CA HIS A 741 -20.71 13.75 9.94
C HIS A 741 -20.99 14.12 8.48
N THR A 742 -20.57 13.30 7.52
CA THR A 742 -20.89 13.46 6.09
C THR A 742 -22.32 13.02 5.83
N ALA A 743 -23.13 13.91 5.27
CA ALA A 743 -24.51 13.61 4.93
C ALA A 743 -24.60 12.84 3.59
N PRO A 744 -25.47 11.83 3.48
CA PRO A 744 -25.57 10.99 2.28
C PRO A 744 -26.17 11.72 1.07
N GLU A 745 -26.90 12.82 1.27
CA GLU A 745 -27.37 13.69 0.19
C GLU A 745 -26.24 14.44 -0.51
N ARG A 746 -26.39 14.72 -1.81
CA ARG A 746 -25.47 15.61 -2.55
C ARG A 746 -25.94 17.05 -2.46
N ASP A 747 -24.99 17.97 -2.31
CA ASP A 747 -25.21 19.41 -2.36
C ASP A 747 -25.30 19.94 -3.81
N GLU A 748 -25.43 21.25 -3.97
CA GLU A 748 -25.54 21.94 -5.28
C GLU A 748 -24.29 21.80 -6.16
N PHE A 749 -23.18 21.29 -5.61
CA PHE A 749 -21.93 21.01 -6.32
C PHE A 749 -21.70 19.51 -6.53
N GLY A 750 -22.68 18.66 -6.18
CA GLY A 750 -22.59 17.22 -6.31
C GLY A 750 -21.73 16.55 -5.23
N GLN A 751 -21.37 17.26 -4.15
CA GLN A 751 -20.57 16.74 -3.05
C GLN A 751 -21.45 16.32 -1.87
N ASN A 752 -20.99 15.37 -1.06
CA ASN A 752 -21.66 15.02 0.20
C ASN A 752 -21.27 16.03 1.29
N PRO A 753 -22.19 16.89 1.77
CA PRO A 753 -21.84 17.97 2.67
C PRO A 753 -21.67 17.45 4.10
N ALA A 754 -20.74 18.03 4.85
CA ALA A 754 -20.62 17.73 6.27
C ALA A 754 -21.61 18.55 7.11
N LYS A 755 -22.32 17.88 8.03
CA LYS A 755 -23.33 18.47 8.91
C LYS A 755 -23.07 18.13 10.38
N LEU A 756 -23.63 18.94 11.25
CA LEU A 756 -23.65 18.67 12.68
C LEU A 756 -24.69 17.57 12.97
N VAL A 757 -24.33 16.64 13.85
CA VAL A 757 -25.21 15.59 14.35
C VAL A 757 -25.24 15.65 15.88
N ALA A 758 -26.36 15.24 16.46
CA ALA A 758 -26.55 15.20 17.90
C ALA A 758 -26.93 13.79 18.36
N TYR A 759 -26.27 13.32 19.40
CA TYR A 759 -26.59 12.09 20.10
C TYR A 759 -27.33 12.41 21.40
N ASP A 760 -28.57 11.96 21.52
CA ASP A 760 -29.33 11.99 22.76
C ASP A 760 -28.87 10.85 23.66
N ILE A 761 -28.25 11.21 24.79
CA ILE A 761 -27.66 10.25 25.73
C ILE A 761 -28.73 9.36 26.38
N ALA A 762 -29.91 9.91 26.67
CA ALA A 762 -30.97 9.17 27.36
C ALA A 762 -31.71 8.23 26.40
N ALA A 763 -31.85 8.62 25.14
CA ALA A 763 -32.52 7.84 24.11
C ALA A 763 -31.58 6.86 23.36
N ASP A 764 -30.26 6.96 23.56
CA ASP A 764 -29.22 6.22 22.80
C ASP A 764 -29.43 6.37 21.28
N LYS A 765 -29.58 7.61 20.83
CA LYS A 765 -30.01 7.90 19.46
C LYS A 765 -29.31 9.10 18.82
N TRP A 766 -28.82 8.90 17.60
CA TRP A 766 -28.30 9.96 16.74
C TRP A 766 -29.40 10.66 15.92
N SER A 767 -29.18 11.94 15.63
CA SER A 767 -30.05 12.77 14.80
C SER A 767 -29.26 13.78 13.99
N TRP A 768 -29.68 14.00 12.74
CA TRP A 768 -29.17 15.06 11.89
C TRP A 768 -29.66 16.43 12.37
N LEU A 769 -28.75 17.41 12.41
CA LEU A 769 -29.11 18.81 12.59
C LEU A 769 -29.10 19.53 11.22
N PRO A 770 -29.89 20.60 11.05
CA PRO A 770 -29.95 21.34 9.79
C PRO A 770 -28.66 22.11 9.46
N THR A 771 -27.73 22.22 10.41
CA THR A 771 -26.53 23.04 10.30
C THR A 771 -25.41 22.30 9.57
N ALA A 772 -25.02 22.81 8.39
CA ALA A 772 -23.80 22.40 7.72
C ALA A 772 -22.57 22.91 8.51
N ALA A 773 -21.70 21.99 8.91
CA ALA A 773 -20.62 22.22 9.85
C ALA A 773 -19.27 22.27 9.14
N THR A 774 -18.61 23.42 9.20
CA THR A 774 -17.21 23.59 8.80
C THR A 774 -16.27 23.22 9.94
N MET A 775 -16.70 23.46 11.19
CA MET A 775 -15.95 23.00 12.36
C MET A 775 -15.66 21.50 12.27
N GLY A 776 -14.39 21.11 12.34
CA GLY A 776 -13.95 19.72 12.21
C GLY A 776 -13.16 19.20 13.40
N HIS A 777 -12.80 20.06 14.36
CA HIS A 777 -11.97 19.74 15.52
C HIS A 777 -12.07 20.81 16.60
N GLY A 778 -11.45 20.54 17.76
CA GLY A 778 -11.33 21.48 18.88
C GLY A 778 -12.68 22.05 19.30
N ALA A 779 -13.57 21.21 19.85
CA ALA A 779 -14.94 21.62 20.14
C ALA A 779 -15.18 21.87 21.64
N ALA A 780 -15.95 22.90 21.96
CA ALA A 780 -16.36 23.21 23.33
C ALA A 780 -17.77 23.84 23.37
N VAL A 781 -18.56 23.53 24.39
CA VAL A 781 -19.89 24.14 24.60
C VAL A 781 -19.80 25.17 25.73
N ALA A 782 -20.24 26.40 25.48
CA ALA A 782 -20.40 27.44 26.49
C ALA A 782 -21.86 27.91 26.56
N GLY A 783 -22.57 27.47 27.60
CA GLY A 783 -24.01 27.67 27.72
C GLY A 783 -24.76 26.92 26.63
N ASP A 784 -25.43 27.66 25.73
CA ASP A 784 -26.18 27.09 24.60
C ASP A 784 -25.44 27.20 23.26
N HIS A 785 -24.19 27.65 23.27
CA HIS A 785 -23.39 27.81 22.06
C HIS A 785 -22.34 26.71 21.97
N LEU A 786 -22.31 26.02 20.84
CA LEU A 786 -21.21 25.15 20.43
C LEU A 786 -20.17 25.99 19.70
N PHE A 787 -18.92 25.92 20.14
CA PHE A 787 -17.76 26.46 19.46
C PHE A 787 -16.92 25.32 18.89
N GLY A 788 -16.30 25.55 17.75
CA GLY A 788 -15.41 24.60 17.11
C GLY A 788 -14.46 25.28 16.14
N LEU A 789 -13.48 24.53 15.62
CA LEU A 789 -12.45 25.07 14.73
C LEU A 789 -12.55 24.46 13.33
N ALA A 790 -12.43 25.31 12.32
CA ALA A 790 -12.28 24.91 10.92
C ALA A 790 -10.79 24.73 10.60
N HIS A 791 -10.46 23.60 9.97
CA HIS A 791 -9.08 23.25 9.60
C HIS A 791 -8.68 23.92 8.28
N ALA A 792 -7.43 24.42 8.22
CA ALA A 792 -6.73 24.87 7.00
C ALA A 792 -7.59 25.70 6.02
N VAL A 793 -8.30 26.70 6.55
CA VAL A 793 -9.15 27.58 5.76
C VAL A 793 -8.25 28.50 4.91
N MET A 794 -7.90 28.06 3.70
CA MET A 794 -7.11 28.84 2.73
C MET A 794 -7.93 29.98 2.15
N GLY A 795 -7.77 31.19 2.66
CA GLY A 795 -8.54 32.36 2.24
C GLY A 795 -9.51 32.83 3.32
N ASN A 796 -9.90 34.11 3.28
CA ASN A 796 -10.65 34.70 4.39
C ASN A 796 -12.16 34.40 4.33
N TYR A 797 -12.52 33.12 4.52
CA TYR A 797 -13.90 32.63 4.44
C TYR A 797 -14.68 32.86 5.74
N GLY A 798 -14.57 34.05 6.31
CA GLY A 798 -15.22 34.42 7.57
C GLY A 798 -14.47 33.98 8.83
N GLY A 799 -13.33 33.29 8.69
CA GLY A 799 -12.41 32.93 9.78
C GLY A 799 -12.54 31.48 10.29
N PRO A 800 -11.53 31.00 11.06
CA PRO A 800 -11.41 29.61 11.48
C PRO A 800 -12.20 29.26 12.76
N LEU A 801 -12.63 30.25 13.55
CA LEU A 801 -13.44 30.02 14.74
C LEU A 801 -14.91 29.93 14.32
N CYS A 802 -15.55 28.82 14.62
CA CYS A 802 -16.95 28.57 14.28
C CYS A 802 -17.84 28.58 15.52
N ARG A 803 -19.10 28.99 15.37
CA ARG A 803 -20.13 28.96 16.43
C ARG A 803 -21.49 28.48 15.89
N VAL A 804 -22.21 27.70 16.71
CA VAL A 804 -23.60 27.30 16.48
C VAL A 804 -24.42 27.58 17.73
N ASP A 805 -25.55 28.27 17.58
CA ASP A 805 -26.57 28.39 18.63
C ASP A 805 -27.43 27.13 18.64
N LEU A 806 -27.30 26.33 19.71
CA LEU A 806 -27.99 25.05 19.86
C LEU A 806 -29.47 25.20 20.23
N ARG A 807 -29.97 26.42 20.49
CA ARG A 807 -31.41 26.72 20.65
C ARG A 807 -32.05 27.22 19.37
N ALA A 808 -31.27 27.77 18.45
CA ALA A 808 -31.74 28.36 17.20
C ALA A 808 -30.84 27.93 16.03
N LEU A 809 -30.96 26.67 15.63
CA LEU A 809 -30.10 26.06 14.61
C LEU A 809 -30.28 26.76 13.25
N ALA A 810 -29.22 27.40 12.78
CA ALA A 810 -29.13 27.97 11.44
C ALA A 810 -28.67 26.92 10.41
N PRO A 811 -28.90 27.12 9.11
CA PRO A 811 -28.43 26.20 8.06
C PRO A 811 -26.90 26.06 7.97
N PHE A 812 -26.13 27.03 8.50
CA PHE A 812 -24.67 27.03 8.50
C PHE A 812 -24.14 27.52 9.85
N ASP A 813 -22.92 27.10 10.19
CA ASP A 813 -22.17 27.65 11.31
C ASP A 813 -21.76 29.11 11.06
N GLU A 814 -21.84 29.93 12.11
CA GLU A 814 -21.26 31.28 12.10
C GLU A 814 -19.73 31.15 12.16
N ARG A 815 -19.00 32.13 11.59
CA ARG A 815 -17.53 32.14 11.57
C ARG A 815 -16.97 33.46 12.10
N SER A 816 -15.77 33.45 12.66
CA SER A 816 -15.03 34.63 13.13
C SER A 816 -13.51 34.41 13.04
N GLU A 817 -12.74 35.49 12.93
CA GLU A 817 -11.29 35.44 13.15
C GLU A 817 -10.92 35.82 14.57
N PHE A 818 -9.78 35.33 15.07
CA PHE A 818 -9.23 35.83 16.32
C PHE A 818 -8.51 37.17 16.12
N SER A 819 -8.59 38.06 17.10
CA SER A 819 -7.67 39.18 17.24
C SER A 819 -6.82 39.03 18.50
N GLY A 820 -5.55 39.42 18.44
CA GLY A 820 -4.66 39.43 19.60
C GLY A 820 -3.81 38.18 19.82
N ILE A 821 -3.91 37.15 18.96
CA ILE A 821 -3.03 35.97 18.98
C ILE A 821 -1.80 36.25 18.09
N LYS A 822 -0.58 36.01 18.60
CA LYS A 822 0.66 36.19 17.85
C LYS A 822 0.99 34.99 16.94
N GLY A 823 1.96 35.17 16.05
CA GLY A 823 2.37 34.18 15.04
C GLY A 823 2.36 34.78 13.63
N ASP A 824 3.12 34.19 12.72
CA ASP A 824 3.28 34.70 11.35
C ASP A 824 2.02 34.46 10.51
N THR A 825 1.24 33.41 10.83
CA THR A 825 -0.10 33.18 10.26
C THR A 825 -1.18 33.04 11.35
N ALA A 826 -1.52 34.16 11.98
CA ALA A 826 -2.51 34.20 13.08
C ALA A 826 -3.85 33.47 12.79
N PRO A 827 -4.47 33.56 11.58
CA PRO A 827 -5.75 32.90 11.28
C PRO A 827 -5.62 31.40 10.94
N TRP A 828 -4.40 30.87 10.79
CA TRP A 828 -4.23 29.45 10.49
C TRP A 828 -4.37 28.60 11.75
N LEU A 829 -5.22 27.57 11.68
CA LEU A 829 -5.40 26.55 12.72
C LEU A 829 -5.29 25.17 12.06
N SER A 830 -4.19 24.47 12.35
CA SER A 830 -3.94 23.10 11.90
C SER A 830 -4.78 22.10 12.70
N ARG A 831 -4.74 20.81 12.33
CA ARG A 831 -5.48 19.73 13.02
C ARG A 831 -5.09 19.58 14.50
N ALA A 832 -3.99 20.19 14.93
CA ALA A 832 -3.53 20.20 16.30
C ALA A 832 -4.36 21.11 17.22
N ALA A 833 -5.12 22.07 16.66
CA ALA A 833 -5.79 23.06 17.46
C ALA A 833 -6.93 22.45 18.30
N GLN A 834 -7.02 22.82 19.57
CA GLN A 834 -8.03 22.31 20.51
C GLN A 834 -8.70 23.46 21.25
N LEU A 835 -9.94 23.25 21.70
CA LEU A 835 -10.67 24.17 22.56
C LEU A 835 -11.14 23.48 23.84
N ALA A 836 -11.15 24.21 24.95
CA ALA A 836 -11.73 23.75 26.21
C ALA A 836 -12.33 24.91 27.03
N LEU A 837 -13.48 24.70 27.66
CA LEU A 837 -14.15 25.70 28.51
C LEU A 837 -13.67 25.59 29.96
N ALA A 838 -13.06 26.65 30.50
CA ALA A 838 -12.64 26.73 31.90
C ALA A 838 -12.88 28.14 32.46
N ASP A 839 -13.32 28.26 33.73
CA ASP A 839 -13.51 29.56 34.41
C ASP A 839 -14.36 30.57 33.59
N GLY A 840 -15.36 30.06 32.86
CA GLY A 840 -16.25 30.86 32.00
C GLY A 840 -15.64 31.34 30.68
N LYS A 841 -14.37 30.98 30.38
CA LYS A 841 -13.66 31.34 29.15
C LYS A 841 -13.31 30.10 28.34
N ILE A 842 -13.22 30.26 27.02
CA ILE A 842 -12.70 29.19 26.16
C ILE A 842 -11.20 29.41 26.01
N TYR A 843 -10.44 28.37 26.35
CA TYR A 843 -9.00 28.28 26.12
C TYR A 843 -8.76 27.48 24.86
N GLY A 844 -7.73 27.84 24.10
CA GLY A 844 -7.32 27.09 22.94
C GLY A 844 -5.81 26.98 22.80
N ILE A 845 -5.38 25.89 22.18
CA ILE A 845 -4.02 25.73 21.69
C ILE A 845 -4.05 25.81 20.15
N LYS A 846 -2.99 26.34 19.56
CA LYS A 846 -2.78 26.31 18.11
C LYS A 846 -1.32 26.02 17.78
N ASN A 847 -1.11 25.57 16.54
CA ASN A 847 0.19 25.44 15.89
C ASN A 847 0.24 26.33 14.63
N ASP A 848 1.44 26.63 14.15
CA ASP A 848 1.72 27.53 13.01
C ASP A 848 2.67 26.89 11.99
N TRP A 849 2.79 27.50 10.81
CA TRP A 849 3.44 26.99 9.60
C TRP A 849 4.97 26.86 9.62
N THR A 850 5.66 27.26 10.70
CA THR A 850 7.13 27.42 10.69
C THR A 850 7.83 26.37 11.54
N THR A 851 8.35 25.33 10.88
CA THR A 851 9.23 24.32 11.46
C THR A 851 10.63 24.44 10.82
N PRO A 852 11.72 24.57 11.60
CA PRO A 852 11.79 24.60 13.06
C PRO A 852 11.21 25.89 13.66
N GLN A 853 10.76 25.81 14.92
CA GLN A 853 10.21 26.96 15.64
C GLN A 853 11.13 28.21 15.55
N PRO A 854 10.56 29.40 15.33
CA PRO A 854 11.33 30.65 15.32
C PRO A 854 12.07 30.88 16.65
N ALA A 855 13.34 31.29 16.58
CA ALA A 855 14.12 31.64 17.77
C ALA A 855 13.52 32.85 18.54
N ASP A 856 12.80 33.72 17.84
CA ASP A 856 12.01 34.79 18.43
C ASP A 856 10.67 34.24 18.92
N LYS A 857 10.52 34.18 20.25
CA LYS A 857 9.29 33.70 20.91
C LYS A 857 8.05 34.50 20.55
N GLU A 858 8.18 35.72 20.05
CA GLU A 858 7.05 36.55 19.60
C GLU A 858 6.56 36.15 18.19
N LYS A 859 7.43 35.50 17.40
CA LYS A 859 7.10 34.95 16.07
C LYS A 859 6.65 33.50 16.10
N CYS A 860 6.92 32.78 17.19
CA CYS A 860 6.38 31.44 17.39
C CYS A 860 4.85 31.49 17.33
N GLY A 861 4.21 30.70 16.46
CA GLY A 861 2.76 30.65 16.37
C GLY A 861 2.13 29.46 17.11
N ASP A 862 2.94 28.64 17.79
CA ASP A 862 2.48 27.66 18.76
C ASP A 862 2.02 28.37 20.05
N ARG A 863 0.72 28.62 20.17
CA ARG A 863 0.18 29.52 21.20
C ARG A 863 -0.86 28.84 22.07
N LEU A 864 -0.80 29.17 23.36
CA LEU A 864 -1.95 29.07 24.25
C LEU A 864 -2.66 30.42 24.26
N TYR A 865 -3.98 30.41 24.11
CA TYR A 865 -4.80 31.62 24.12
C TYR A 865 -6.12 31.38 24.86
N CYS A 866 -6.84 32.46 25.17
CA CYS A 866 -8.23 32.35 25.61
C CYS A 866 -9.09 33.53 25.14
N PHE A 867 -10.40 33.33 25.11
CA PHE A 867 -11.39 34.36 24.80
C PHE A 867 -12.66 34.19 25.64
N ASP A 868 -13.41 35.28 25.83
CA ASP A 868 -14.74 35.21 26.44
C ASP A 868 -15.77 34.84 25.35
N PRO A 869 -16.52 33.74 25.50
CA PRO A 869 -17.56 33.36 24.54
C PRO A 869 -18.60 34.45 24.25
N LYS A 870 -18.80 35.40 25.18
CA LYS A 870 -19.73 36.53 25.02
C LYS A 870 -19.21 37.61 24.06
N ASP A 871 -17.91 37.67 23.87
CA ASP A 871 -17.27 38.64 22.98
C ASP A 871 -17.17 38.12 21.53
N TYR A 872 -17.76 36.97 21.23
CA TYR A 872 -17.78 36.41 19.89
C TYR A 872 -18.42 37.36 18.88
N ALA A 873 -17.65 37.72 17.85
CA ALA A 873 -18.06 38.64 16.80
C ALA A 873 -18.23 37.90 15.47
N PRO A 874 -19.48 37.57 15.05
CA PRO A 874 -19.72 36.79 13.84
C PRO A 874 -19.42 37.62 12.58
N SER A 875 -18.58 37.06 11.71
CA SER A 875 -18.37 37.52 10.34
C SER A 875 -19.69 37.51 9.56
N ARG A 876 -19.84 38.45 8.62
CA ARG A 876 -21.06 38.63 7.84
C ARG A 876 -20.91 38.00 6.45
N PHE A 877 -21.83 37.11 6.11
CA PHE A 877 -21.90 36.48 4.79
C PHE A 877 -22.95 37.15 3.90
N ALA A 878 -22.57 37.49 2.67
CA ALA A 878 -23.44 38.16 1.70
C ALA A 878 -24.33 37.20 0.87
N GLY A 879 -24.25 35.89 1.12
CA GLY A 879 -24.97 34.85 0.36
C GLY A 879 -24.21 34.35 -0.87
N GLY A 880 -24.65 33.21 -1.42
CA GLY A 880 -24.01 32.53 -2.56
C GLY A 880 -22.98 31.47 -2.14
N ASN A 881 -21.86 31.37 -2.85
CA ASN A 881 -20.81 30.40 -2.54
C ASN A 881 -20.03 30.79 -1.28
N ARG A 882 -20.06 29.93 -0.25
CA ARG A 882 -19.39 30.15 1.04
C ARG A 882 -17.85 30.09 0.97
N TRP A 883 -17.31 29.54 -0.13
CA TRP A 883 -15.88 29.42 -0.40
C TRP A 883 -15.33 30.56 -1.28
N ASP A 884 -16.14 31.61 -1.52
CA ASP A 884 -15.69 32.86 -2.13
C ASP A 884 -15.44 33.89 -1.03
N GLU A 885 -14.16 34.20 -0.78
CA GLU A 885 -13.74 35.17 0.25
C GLU A 885 -14.40 36.55 0.08
N LYS A 886 -14.73 36.95 -1.15
CA LYS A 886 -15.36 38.25 -1.44
C LYS A 886 -16.79 38.35 -0.93
N LYS A 887 -17.39 37.20 -0.58
CA LYS A 887 -18.73 37.12 0.02
C LYS A 887 -18.71 37.31 1.52
N TRP A 888 -17.55 37.38 2.14
CA TRP A 888 -17.39 37.54 3.58
C TRP A 888 -16.90 38.93 3.94
N ARG A 889 -17.54 39.54 4.94
CA ARG A 889 -17.00 40.67 5.70
C ARG A 889 -16.62 40.16 7.06
N VAL A 890 -15.32 40.14 7.32
CA VAL A 890 -14.74 39.44 8.46
C VAL A 890 -14.83 40.30 9.71
N GLU A 891 -15.21 39.67 10.81
CA GLU A 891 -15.25 40.27 12.13
C GLU A 891 -14.31 39.49 13.05
N HIS A 892 -13.78 40.18 14.06
CA HIS A 892 -12.74 39.63 14.92
C HIS A 892 -13.24 39.43 16.35
N THR A 893 -13.19 38.19 16.83
CA THR A 893 -13.38 37.87 18.25
C THR A 893 -12.10 38.20 19.02
N PRO A 894 -12.15 39.04 20.07
CA PRO A 894 -10.97 39.38 20.86
C PRO A 894 -10.50 38.18 21.68
N ALA A 895 -9.23 37.82 21.51
CA ALA A 895 -8.54 36.80 22.28
C ALA A 895 -7.32 37.37 23.01
N VAL A 896 -6.95 36.74 24.11
CA VAL A 896 -5.76 37.04 24.90
C VAL A 896 -4.73 35.96 24.64
N ASP A 897 -3.57 36.34 24.11
CA ASP A 897 -2.39 35.49 24.01
C ASP A 897 -1.80 35.23 25.40
N LEU A 898 -1.74 33.95 25.79
CA LEU A 898 -1.23 33.51 27.10
C LEU A 898 0.24 33.07 27.04
N GLY A 899 0.89 33.18 25.87
CA GLY A 899 2.29 32.85 25.64
C GLY A 899 2.49 31.67 24.68
N ALA A 900 3.76 31.49 24.31
CA ALA A 900 4.19 30.35 23.49
C ALA A 900 4.07 29.04 24.28
N LEU A 901 3.66 27.97 23.58
CA LEU A 901 3.66 26.63 24.14
C LEU A 901 5.10 26.17 24.41
N PRO A 902 5.33 25.31 25.43
CA PRO A 902 6.67 24.81 25.76
C PRO A 902 7.24 23.82 24.74
N PHE A 903 6.41 23.35 23.81
CA PHE A 903 6.73 22.49 22.69
C PHE A 903 5.75 22.79 21.55
N GLU A 904 6.10 22.40 20.33
CA GLU A 904 5.21 22.41 19.18
C GLU A 904 4.13 21.34 19.36
N VAL A 905 2.90 21.59 18.88
CA VAL A 905 1.79 20.65 18.98
C VAL A 905 1.35 20.22 17.59
N GLY A 906 1.05 18.94 17.42
CA GLY A 906 0.57 18.40 16.14
C GLY A 906 -0.71 17.60 16.28
N HIS A 907 -0.98 16.80 15.26
CA HIS A 907 -2.15 15.97 15.17
C HIS A 907 -2.19 15.00 16.36
N GLY A 908 -3.36 14.87 16.97
CA GLY A 908 -3.49 14.17 18.26
C GLY A 908 -3.22 15.03 19.50
N ALA A 909 -2.84 16.30 19.36
CA ALA A 909 -2.82 17.19 20.54
C ALA A 909 -4.19 17.20 21.24
N ALA A 910 -4.16 17.25 22.57
CA ALA A 910 -5.36 17.21 23.40
C ALA A 910 -5.28 18.25 24.52
N LEU A 911 -6.44 18.79 24.90
CA LEU A 911 -6.58 19.83 25.91
C LEU A 911 -7.66 19.46 26.91
N ALA A 912 -7.28 19.20 28.17
CA ALA A 912 -8.19 18.87 29.26
C ALA A 912 -8.15 19.93 30.37
N VAL A 913 -9.31 20.27 30.94
CA VAL A 913 -9.43 21.25 32.03
C VAL A 913 -9.21 20.57 33.37
N LEU A 914 -8.39 21.18 34.23
CA LEU A 914 -8.09 20.72 35.57
C LEU A 914 -8.77 21.62 36.61
N PRO A 915 -9.45 21.06 37.63
CA PRO A 915 -10.09 21.86 38.67
C PRO A 915 -9.05 22.55 39.56
N PRO A 916 -9.44 23.63 40.29
CA PRO A 916 -8.58 24.31 41.25
C PRO A 916 -7.92 23.35 42.25
N ALA A 917 -6.63 23.57 42.51
CA ALA A 917 -5.83 22.78 43.45
C ALA A 917 -5.80 21.27 43.18
N TRP A 918 -6.04 20.83 41.94
CA TRP A 918 -6.02 19.41 41.58
C TRP A 918 -4.68 18.75 41.88
N SER A 919 -3.57 19.40 41.55
CA SER A 919 -2.20 18.95 41.86
C SER A 919 -1.36 20.13 42.37
N PRO A 920 -0.14 19.91 42.90
CA PRO A 920 0.75 21.00 43.30
C PRO A 920 1.06 22.01 42.17
N ALA A 921 0.95 21.58 40.91
CA ALA A 921 1.16 22.41 39.72
C ALA A 921 -0.08 23.24 39.33
N VAL A 922 -1.23 23.05 39.99
CA VAL A 922 -2.50 23.71 39.64
C VAL A 922 -2.94 24.67 40.73
N GLY A 923 -3.03 25.96 40.40
CA GLY A 923 -3.40 27.03 41.32
C GLY A 923 -4.90 27.14 41.61
N ALA A 924 -5.28 28.24 42.28
CA ALA A 924 -6.65 28.48 42.75
C ALA A 924 -7.68 28.74 41.64
N ARG A 925 -7.25 29.00 40.40
CA ARG A 925 -8.13 29.17 39.23
C ARG A 925 -8.23 27.92 38.35
N GLY A 926 -7.65 26.80 38.78
CA GLY A 926 -7.54 25.60 37.95
C GLY A 926 -6.39 25.68 36.96
N GLY A 927 -6.35 24.73 36.04
CA GLY A 927 -5.28 24.58 35.07
C GLY A 927 -5.71 23.87 33.80
N LEU A 928 -4.77 23.68 32.88
CA LEU A 928 -4.97 22.96 31.63
C LEU A 928 -3.92 21.86 31.51
N PHE A 929 -4.34 20.66 31.13
CA PHE A 929 -3.48 19.53 30.77
C PHE A 929 -3.38 19.46 29.25
N ILE A 930 -2.17 19.64 28.71
CA ILE A 930 -1.90 19.78 27.29
C ILE A 930 -1.03 18.60 26.85
N LEU A 931 -1.48 17.85 25.85
CA LEU A 931 -0.72 16.79 25.19
C LEU A 931 -0.16 17.29 23.87
N ALA A 932 1.08 16.92 23.56
CA ALA A 932 1.75 17.36 22.33
C ALA A 932 1.20 16.69 21.06
N GLY A 933 0.78 15.43 21.15
CA GLY A 933 0.45 14.62 19.97
C GLY A 933 1.71 14.36 19.13
N GLU A 934 1.59 14.48 17.81
CA GLU A 934 2.73 14.49 16.89
C GLU A 934 3.56 15.77 17.06
N SER A 935 4.76 15.68 17.62
CA SER A 935 5.56 16.86 17.97
C SER A 935 7.07 16.58 17.89
N PRO A 936 7.85 17.44 17.20
CA PRO A 936 7.40 18.61 16.44
C PRO A 936 6.63 18.20 15.19
N SER A 937 5.75 19.07 14.70
CA SER A 937 4.92 18.85 13.52
C SER A 937 5.23 19.84 12.41
N ASP A 938 4.65 19.61 11.23
CA ASP A 938 4.56 20.58 10.16
C ASP A 938 3.30 21.45 10.27
N HIS A 939 3.10 22.32 9.27
CA HIS A 939 1.96 23.23 9.17
C HIS A 939 0.56 22.58 9.15
N GLU A 940 0.46 21.29 8.82
CA GLU A 940 -0.79 20.53 8.79
C GLU A 940 -1.04 19.77 10.10
N GLY A 941 -0.05 19.81 11.00
CA GLY A 941 0.01 19.08 12.26
C GLY A 941 0.67 17.71 12.13
N PHE A 942 1.28 17.34 11.00
CA PHE A 942 1.92 16.03 10.85
C PHE A 942 3.34 16.05 11.41
N GLY A 943 3.67 15.10 12.26
CA GLY A 943 4.93 15.14 13.01
C GLY A 943 5.33 13.80 13.64
N ALA A 944 6.50 13.76 14.26
CA ALA A 944 6.96 12.56 14.95
C ALA A 944 6.11 12.29 16.21
N PRO A 945 5.82 11.04 16.56
CA PRO A 945 5.16 10.73 17.83
C PRO A 945 5.91 11.32 19.04
N SER A 946 5.17 11.86 20.01
CA SER A 946 5.78 12.54 21.16
C SER A 946 5.24 12.05 22.49
N SER A 947 6.13 11.92 23.46
CA SER A 947 5.79 11.63 24.85
C SER A 947 5.57 12.91 25.69
N LEU A 948 5.48 14.10 25.09
CA LEU A 948 5.47 15.35 25.85
C LEU A 948 4.07 15.75 26.31
N TYR A 949 3.99 16.25 27.55
CA TYR A 949 2.81 16.93 28.06
C TYR A 949 3.19 18.18 28.87
N ALA A 950 2.23 19.07 29.08
CA ALA A 950 2.38 20.21 29.98
C ALA A 950 1.14 20.45 30.83
N ILE A 951 1.34 20.96 32.05
CA ILE A 951 0.29 21.57 32.88
C ILE A 951 0.46 23.08 32.85
N TYR A 952 -0.57 23.81 32.44
CA TYR A 952 -0.63 25.26 32.55
C TYR A 952 -1.46 25.69 33.76
N ASP A 953 -0.88 26.47 34.67
CA ASP A 953 -1.59 27.07 35.80
C ASP A 953 -2.26 28.40 35.38
N ILE A 954 -3.59 28.45 35.38
CA ILE A 954 -4.35 29.63 34.94
C ILE A 954 -4.10 30.84 35.86
N ALA A 955 -3.86 30.63 37.15
CA ALA A 955 -3.63 31.71 38.09
C ALA A 955 -2.23 32.31 37.96
N ARG A 956 -1.22 31.46 37.71
CA ARG A 956 0.19 31.87 37.66
C ARG A 956 0.69 32.22 36.26
N GLY A 957 0.05 31.69 35.21
CA GLY A 957 0.52 31.83 33.84
C GLY A 957 1.82 31.07 33.55
N ALA A 958 1.96 29.87 34.11
CA ALA A 958 3.21 29.09 34.05
C ALA A 958 2.96 27.64 33.62
N PHE A 959 3.91 27.08 32.87
CA PHE A 959 3.92 25.68 32.44
C PHE A 959 4.78 24.81 33.35
N THR A 960 4.31 23.59 33.61
CA THR A 960 5.11 22.46 34.11
C THR A 960 5.15 21.40 33.03
N VAL A 961 6.32 21.14 32.45
CA VAL A 961 6.50 20.18 31.34
C VAL A 961 6.90 18.83 31.90
N GLY A 962 6.33 17.76 31.34
CA GLY A 962 6.60 16.39 31.76
C GLY A 962 6.64 15.41 30.60
N ARG A 963 6.80 14.13 30.93
CA ARG A 963 6.75 13.02 29.97
C ARG A 963 5.64 12.03 30.29
N LEU A 964 4.96 11.55 29.26
CA LEU A 964 3.95 10.50 29.28
C LEU A 964 4.59 9.12 29.39
N PRO A 965 3.82 8.06 29.71
CA PRO A 965 4.32 6.69 29.79
C PRO A 965 4.95 6.18 28.49
N ALA A 966 4.43 6.63 27.35
CA ALA A 966 4.93 6.34 26.02
C ALA A 966 4.56 7.48 25.05
N GLU A 967 4.98 7.38 23.79
CA GLU A 967 4.64 8.35 22.75
C GLU A 967 3.15 8.32 22.39
N THR A 968 2.61 9.51 22.13
CA THR A 968 1.27 9.79 21.62
C THR A 968 1.36 10.39 20.22
N ALA A 969 0.32 10.23 19.40
CA ALA A 969 0.26 10.74 18.03
C ALA A 969 -1.20 10.91 17.59
N SER A 970 -1.54 10.86 16.29
CA SER A 970 -2.92 10.89 15.81
C SER A 970 -3.84 9.93 16.58
N GLY A 971 -5.12 10.28 16.70
CA GLY A 971 -6.03 9.52 17.55
C GLY A 971 -5.85 9.68 19.07
N THR A 972 -4.95 10.53 19.56
CA THR A 972 -4.88 10.85 21.00
C THR A 972 -6.03 11.77 21.41
N SER A 973 -6.62 11.50 22.58
CA SER A 973 -7.67 12.36 23.16
C SER A 973 -7.65 12.29 24.68
N ALA A 974 -8.00 13.37 25.36
CA ALA A 974 -7.98 13.43 26.82
C ALA A 974 -9.18 14.18 27.39
N ALA A 975 -9.67 13.74 28.56
CA ALA A 975 -10.71 14.44 29.29
C ALA A 975 -10.54 14.28 30.81
N PHE A 976 -10.97 15.29 31.55
CA PHE A 976 -11.06 15.21 33.00
C PHE A 976 -12.41 14.59 33.40
N HIS A 977 -12.36 13.53 34.20
CA HIS A 977 -13.55 12.84 34.69
C HIS A 977 -13.34 12.35 36.13
N LYS A 978 -14.30 12.63 37.02
CA LYS A 978 -14.34 12.17 38.42
C LYS A 978 -13.00 12.25 39.18
N GLY A 979 -12.33 13.41 39.09
CA GLY A 979 -11.11 13.68 39.85
C GLY A 979 -9.80 13.31 39.14
N LYS A 980 -9.87 12.76 37.93
CA LYS A 980 -8.72 12.23 37.20
C LYS A 980 -8.72 12.70 35.75
N VAL A 981 -7.57 12.69 35.09
CA VAL A 981 -7.50 12.85 33.63
C VAL A 981 -7.39 11.47 33.00
N TYR A 982 -8.20 11.20 32.00
CA TYR A 982 -8.09 10.00 31.18
C TYR A 982 -7.53 10.39 29.82
N VAL A 983 -6.50 9.68 29.38
CA VAL A 983 -5.82 9.90 28.11
C VAL A 983 -5.91 8.61 27.30
N LYS A 984 -6.62 8.64 26.18
CA LYS A 984 -6.44 7.64 25.14
C LYS A 984 -5.13 7.95 24.41
N ARG A 985 -4.18 7.01 24.40
CA ARG A 985 -2.81 7.23 23.90
C ARG A 985 -2.71 7.63 22.43
N GLY A 986 -3.69 7.24 21.60
CA GLY A 986 -3.59 7.40 20.16
C GLY A 986 -2.70 6.36 19.48
N GLY A 987 -2.62 6.45 18.16
CA GLY A 987 -1.80 5.62 17.29
C GLY A 987 -0.55 6.34 16.82
N VAL A 988 0.59 5.66 16.89
CA VAL A 988 1.76 6.06 16.11
C VAL A 988 1.44 5.78 14.65
N HIS A 989 1.49 6.78 13.75
CA HIS A 989 1.19 6.60 12.32
C HIS A 989 1.98 5.41 11.75
N PHE A 990 1.28 4.44 11.15
CA PHE A 990 1.88 3.19 10.67
C PHE A 990 2.58 2.36 11.77
N GLY A 991 2.16 2.49 13.03
CA GLY A 991 2.56 1.68 14.17
C GLY A 991 1.57 0.53 14.43
N PRO A 992 1.93 -0.46 15.28
CA PRO A 992 1.01 -1.54 15.63
C PRO A 992 -0.23 -0.99 16.37
N HIS A 993 -1.38 -1.60 16.10
CA HIS A 993 -2.63 -1.35 16.83
C HIS A 993 -2.43 -1.46 18.35
N ASN A 994 -3.01 -0.53 19.11
CA ASN A 994 -3.01 -0.58 20.57
C ASN A 994 -4.38 -0.17 21.12
N ARG A 995 -4.62 -0.49 22.40
CA ARG A 995 -5.89 -0.25 23.09
C ARG A 995 -5.67 0.48 24.41
N GLU A 996 -4.61 1.28 24.49
CA GLU A 996 -4.16 1.87 25.75
C GLU A 996 -4.92 3.15 26.12
N VAL A 997 -5.38 3.17 27.36
CA VAL A 997 -5.86 4.38 28.04
C VAL A 997 -5.08 4.55 29.34
N TRP A 998 -4.69 5.78 29.63
CA TRP A 998 -3.97 6.17 30.84
C TRP A 998 -4.90 6.93 31.78
N GLU A 999 -5.00 6.45 33.00
CA GLU A 999 -5.60 7.16 34.13
C GLU A 999 -4.50 7.97 34.83
N VAL A 1000 -4.66 9.29 34.86
CA VAL A 1000 -3.69 10.23 35.44
C VAL A 1000 -4.27 10.87 36.69
N ALA A 1001 -3.56 10.74 37.82
CA ALA A 1001 -3.95 11.30 39.10
C ALA A 1001 -2.75 11.85 39.88
N PRO A 1002 -2.90 12.88 40.72
CA PRO A 1002 -1.85 13.30 41.65
C PRO A 1002 -1.48 12.16 42.60
N ALA A 1003 -0.19 12.00 42.90
CA ALA A 1003 0.29 10.99 43.84
C ALA A 1003 -0.15 11.31 45.27
N ALA A 1004 -0.58 10.29 46.04
CA ALA A 1004 -0.76 10.43 47.47
C ALA A 1004 0.60 10.60 48.17
N ALA A 1005 0.61 11.20 49.37
CA ALA A 1005 1.84 11.43 50.14
C ALA A 1005 2.60 10.12 50.41
N GLY A 1006 3.85 10.01 49.93
CA GLY A 1006 4.71 8.82 50.06
C GLY A 1006 4.49 7.73 48.99
N GLU A 1007 3.43 7.82 48.18
CA GLU A 1007 3.10 6.85 47.13
C GLU A 1007 4.07 6.95 45.94
N ALA A 1008 4.39 8.18 45.49
CA ALA A 1008 5.25 8.42 44.33
C ALA A 1008 6.61 7.70 44.40
N ALA A 1009 7.31 7.80 45.54
CA ALA A 1009 8.64 7.17 45.70
C ALA A 1009 8.59 5.63 45.68
N ALA A 1010 7.52 5.04 46.24
CA ALA A 1010 7.33 3.59 46.22
C ALA A 1010 7.00 3.08 44.81
N LEU A 1011 6.13 3.82 44.10
CA LEU A 1011 5.75 3.54 42.72
C LEU A 1011 6.94 3.71 41.76
N GLU A 1012 7.77 4.73 41.92
CA GLU A 1012 9.02 4.89 41.15
C GLU A 1012 9.99 3.73 41.36
N ALA A 1013 10.13 3.22 42.59
CA ALA A 1013 10.98 2.07 42.88
C ALA A 1013 10.43 0.75 42.32
N GLN A 1014 9.10 0.61 42.20
CA GLN A 1014 8.45 -0.50 41.50
C GLN A 1014 8.67 -0.41 39.99
N ALA A 1015 8.42 0.77 39.40
CA ALA A 1015 8.60 1.01 37.97
C ALA A 1015 10.05 0.71 37.52
N ARG A 1016 11.06 1.11 38.30
CA ARG A 1016 12.47 0.79 38.02
C ARG A 1016 12.78 -0.71 37.99
N ARG A 1017 12.04 -1.54 38.73
CA ARG A 1017 12.24 -3.01 38.76
C ARG A 1017 11.57 -3.73 37.58
N GLN A 1018 10.57 -3.10 36.96
CA GLN A 1018 9.84 -3.62 35.82
C GLN A 1018 10.44 -3.20 34.48
N ARG A 1019 11.48 -2.34 34.49
CA ARG A 1019 12.14 -1.93 33.25
C ARG A 1019 12.87 -3.07 32.56
N MET A 1020 12.79 -3.05 31.23
CA MET A 1020 13.56 -3.91 30.35
C MET A 1020 15.06 -3.65 30.51
N SER A 1021 15.87 -4.70 30.36
CA SER A 1021 17.33 -4.61 30.36
C SER A 1021 17.93 -5.56 29.33
N LEU A 1022 18.90 -5.08 28.56
CA LEU A 1022 19.66 -5.91 27.63
C LEU A 1022 20.60 -6.90 28.34
N ALA A 1023 20.86 -6.75 29.64
CA ALA A 1023 21.72 -7.66 30.40
C ALA A 1023 21.12 -9.07 30.57
N ARG A 1024 19.83 -9.23 30.27
CA ARG A 1024 19.15 -10.53 30.24
C ARG A 1024 17.96 -10.49 29.30
N VAL A 1025 18.13 -11.04 28.11
CA VAL A 1025 17.07 -11.23 27.11
C VAL A 1025 16.71 -12.71 27.02
N GLU A 1026 15.43 -13.03 27.21
CA GLU A 1026 14.93 -14.41 27.28
C GLU A 1026 14.53 -14.96 25.91
N TYR A 1027 14.09 -14.11 24.99
CA TYR A 1027 13.86 -14.45 23.59
C TYR A 1027 13.69 -13.20 22.73
N LEU A 1028 13.78 -13.37 21.42
CA LEU A 1028 13.38 -12.36 20.44
C LEU A 1028 12.14 -12.81 19.68
N SER A 1029 11.38 -11.86 19.15
CA SER A 1029 10.29 -12.13 18.21
C SER A 1029 10.36 -11.22 17.00
N ILE A 1030 10.07 -11.76 15.83
CA ILE A 1030 9.87 -11.03 14.58
C ILE A 1030 8.40 -11.17 14.20
N GLN A 1031 7.71 -10.04 14.12
CA GLN A 1031 6.31 -9.95 13.72
C GLN A 1031 6.22 -9.26 12.36
N LEU A 1032 5.36 -9.81 11.51
CA LEU A 1032 4.97 -9.27 10.23
C LEU A 1032 3.47 -9.01 10.21
N GLU A 1033 3.08 -7.88 9.65
CA GLU A 1033 1.70 -7.50 9.40
C GLU A 1033 1.41 -7.65 7.91
N ALA A 1034 0.48 -8.53 7.56
CA ALA A 1034 0.08 -8.77 6.16
C ALA A 1034 -1.44 -8.63 6.00
N ALA A 1035 -1.84 -7.90 4.96
CA ALA A 1035 -3.24 -7.81 4.57
C ALA A 1035 -3.65 -9.06 3.77
N GLY A 1036 -4.94 -9.39 3.77
CA GLY A 1036 -5.50 -10.50 2.99
C GLY A 1036 -5.37 -11.87 3.65
N GLY A 1037 -5.86 -12.91 2.96
CA GLY A 1037 -5.95 -14.29 3.47
C GLY A 1037 -5.07 -15.30 2.72
N GLU A 1038 -4.32 -14.87 1.72
CA GLU A 1038 -3.43 -15.77 0.98
C GLU A 1038 -2.13 -16.00 1.78
N PRO A 1039 -1.55 -17.21 1.73
CA PRO A 1039 -0.30 -17.48 2.42
C PRO A 1039 0.86 -16.69 1.79
N PHE A 1040 1.85 -16.36 2.61
CA PHE A 1040 3.12 -15.77 2.16
C PHE A 1040 4.30 -16.61 2.68
N SER A 1041 5.51 -16.32 2.22
CA SER A 1041 6.73 -16.94 2.74
C SER A 1041 7.76 -15.88 3.02
N VAL A 1042 8.42 -16.00 4.17
CA VAL A 1042 9.54 -15.16 4.57
C VAL A 1042 10.69 -16.06 4.97
N TRP A 1043 11.89 -15.77 4.48
CA TRP A 1043 13.13 -16.46 4.84
C TRP A 1043 13.99 -15.54 5.68
N LEU A 1044 14.51 -16.06 6.78
CA LEU A 1044 15.42 -15.37 7.71
C LEU A 1044 16.76 -16.09 7.69
N ASP A 1045 17.84 -15.34 7.50
CA ASP A 1045 19.18 -15.93 7.41
C ASP A 1045 20.27 -15.07 8.08
N GLY A 1046 21.38 -15.69 8.48
CA GLY A 1046 22.54 -14.99 9.01
C GLY A 1046 22.28 -14.18 10.29
N MET A 1047 21.38 -14.64 11.17
CA MET A 1047 20.97 -13.86 12.33
C MET A 1047 22.06 -13.80 13.41
N ALA A 1048 22.49 -12.60 13.81
CA ALA A 1048 23.51 -12.41 14.84
C ALA A 1048 23.37 -11.08 15.62
N PHE A 1049 23.79 -11.10 16.89
CA PHE A 1049 24.02 -9.89 17.69
C PHE A 1049 25.50 -9.50 17.62
N GLU A 1050 25.79 -8.27 17.18
CA GLU A 1050 27.16 -7.75 16.99
C GLU A 1050 27.63 -6.85 18.13
#